data_AF-A0A7Y6EUF3-F1
#
_entry.id   AF-A0A7Y6EUF3-F1
#
_cell.length_a   1.000
_cell.length_b   1.000
_cell.length_c   1.000
_cell.angle_alpha   90.00
_cell.angle_beta   90.00
_cell.angle_gamma   90.00
#
_symmetry.space_group_name_H-M   'P 1'
#
loop_
_entity.id
_entity.type
_entity.pdbx_description
1 polymer ?
#
loop_
_entity_poly.entity_id
_entity_poly.type
_entity_poly.pdbx_seq_one_letter_code
_entity_poly.pdbx_strand_id
1 'polypeptide(L)'
;MIDQENGVFPAVCPLDCPDTCGLLLHKENGRIVKVAGNPDHPITKGAICNKVRNMAERVYHPERLQYPMRRVGAKGEGKFERISWDEAIDEITGKFKSVSETYGSESILPYSFYGNMGILGVDGMDRRFFNALGASMLEQTICNAAGNTGWKYTMGANRGTLPEDTEHADLIVIWGGNIVSTNMHQVVLAEKARKKGAQIVVIDVHRNRTAQWGDWFIPLYPGTDSALALGLMNVLFEQGLTDEAFMQKYTVGHEALRDHVRSYTPERVARITGVPETDIVKLAELYGKAQAAHIHIGNGLQHHDNGGMNVRSVACLPAITGQWLKRGGGAVRTNSYASTNSDALERPELRSNPEPRVVNMNRIGEALLEAEQPIRAMMVYCSNPLVVAPDTERVERGFAREDLFTVVHDLFMTDTAKYADILLPAKSSFEATDLYTSYWHQYVHLQEPVIAPVGESKSNVELFSLLGLAMGYDPEIFGETPEQMIAGALTDTGNPYMNGVTLEALQEHRFVKLDMAPHASYLEQLPTPSGKIELFSEAMAERGLPPLPTYRALVEGYDGEHPAGPDDVHPLMFLSPPNHNFLNSSFANTEKHQRMEKMPMLQIHPEDAARRNIQDSDAVVVWNERGRIELTAKVSEAMLPGTVISQGLWWDGSGRKQRVNSLTSNRLSDMGNGATFFSATVEVKRQ
;
A
#
# COMPACT_ATOMS: atom_id res chain seq x y z
N MET A 1 9.37 19.03 -23.45
CA MET A 1 8.20 18.35 -24.09
C MET A 1 6.95 19.22 -24.09
N ILE A 2 6.77 20.08 -23.09
CA ILE A 2 5.66 21.04 -22.98
C ILE A 2 5.43 21.83 -24.29
N ASP A 3 6.47 22.44 -24.85
CA ASP A 3 6.35 23.42 -25.95
C ASP A 3 5.99 22.82 -27.32
N GLN A 4 6.08 21.50 -27.48
CA GLN A 4 5.75 20.84 -28.74
C GLN A 4 4.27 20.50 -28.78
N GLU A 5 3.44 21.17 -29.57
CA GLU A 5 1.97 20.97 -29.52
C GLU A 5 1.49 19.56 -29.88
N ASN A 6 2.19 18.86 -30.78
CA ASN A 6 1.80 17.56 -31.30
C ASN A 6 2.96 16.56 -31.18
N GLY A 7 2.66 15.29 -30.90
CA GLY A 7 3.69 14.24 -30.87
C GLY A 7 3.38 13.10 -29.90
N VAL A 8 4.38 12.26 -29.68
CA VAL A 8 4.35 11.16 -28.71
C VAL A 8 5.51 11.35 -27.73
N PHE A 9 5.18 11.40 -26.44
CA PHE A 9 6.13 11.76 -25.39
C PHE A 9 6.20 10.67 -24.32
N PRO A 10 7.40 10.34 -23.80
CA PRO A 10 7.53 9.38 -22.72
C PRO A 10 6.95 9.94 -21.41
N ALA A 11 6.37 9.06 -20.60
CA ALA A 11 5.93 9.38 -19.24
C ALA A 11 5.97 8.13 -18.35
N VAL A 12 5.69 8.31 -17.07
CA VAL A 12 5.67 7.25 -16.05
C VAL A 12 4.28 7.21 -15.41
N CYS A 13 3.80 6.00 -15.12
CA CYS A 13 2.58 5.82 -14.34
C CYS A 13 2.83 6.18 -12.86
N PRO A 14 2.09 7.14 -12.28
CA PRO A 14 2.35 7.64 -10.92
C PRO A 14 1.60 6.87 -9.81
N LEU A 15 0.82 5.87 -10.19
CA LEU A 15 -0.07 5.16 -9.29
C LEU A 15 0.72 4.27 -8.31
N ASP A 16 0.28 4.19 -7.05
CA ASP A 16 0.74 3.22 -6.06
C ASP A 16 0.44 1.78 -6.49
N CYS A 17 1.34 1.24 -7.30
CA CYS A 17 1.28 -0.08 -7.90
C CYS A 17 2.73 -0.55 -8.13
N PRO A 18 3.03 -1.85 -7.97
CA PRO A 18 4.39 -2.38 -8.16
C PRO A 18 4.95 -2.14 -9.56
N ASP A 19 4.07 -1.95 -10.55
CA ASP A 19 4.41 -2.02 -11.96
C ASP A 19 5.18 -0.80 -12.51
N THR A 20 5.06 0.38 -11.87
CA THR A 20 5.65 1.67 -12.30
C THR A 20 5.74 1.79 -13.83
N CYS A 21 4.61 1.64 -14.53
CA CYS A 21 4.61 1.41 -15.97
C CYS A 21 5.25 2.57 -16.75
N GLY A 22 6.14 2.24 -17.69
CA GLY A 22 6.55 3.17 -18.74
C GLY A 22 5.38 3.46 -19.71
N LEU A 23 5.15 4.74 -20.00
CA LEU A 23 4.03 5.23 -20.81
C LEU A 23 4.50 6.02 -22.03
N LEU A 24 3.60 6.17 -23.00
CA LEU A 24 3.68 7.06 -24.14
C LEU A 24 2.40 7.88 -24.23
N LEU A 25 2.53 9.21 -24.10
CA LEU A 25 1.43 10.16 -24.17
C LEU A 25 1.37 10.75 -25.58
N HIS A 26 0.25 10.54 -26.26
CA HIS A 26 -0.02 11.16 -27.55
C HIS A 26 -0.67 12.52 -27.32
N LYS A 27 -0.03 13.58 -27.84
CA LYS A 27 -0.50 14.96 -27.71
C LYS A 27 -0.96 15.49 -29.06
N GLU A 28 -2.09 16.19 -29.06
CA GLU A 28 -2.59 16.98 -30.18
C GLU A 28 -3.04 18.35 -29.67
N ASN A 29 -2.62 19.43 -30.34
CA ASN A 29 -2.93 20.81 -29.95
C ASN A 29 -2.66 21.10 -28.46
N GLY A 30 -1.53 20.60 -27.95
CA GLY A 30 -1.13 20.77 -26.55
C GLY A 30 -1.89 19.90 -25.54
N ARG A 31 -2.79 19.01 -25.97
CA ARG A 31 -3.62 18.17 -25.09
C ARG A 31 -3.36 16.68 -25.29
N ILE A 32 -3.35 15.91 -24.20
CA ILE A 32 -3.22 14.45 -24.26
C ILE A 32 -4.52 13.86 -24.82
N VAL A 33 -4.44 13.23 -25.98
CA VAL A 33 -5.57 12.56 -26.63
C VAL A 33 -5.58 11.05 -26.39
N LYS A 34 -4.43 10.47 -26.05
CA LYS A 34 -4.30 9.04 -25.77
C LYS A 34 -3.12 8.74 -24.85
N VAL A 35 -3.33 7.80 -23.93
CA VAL A 35 -2.28 7.20 -23.09
C VAL A 35 -2.04 5.77 -23.55
N ALA A 36 -0.82 5.45 -23.95
CA ALA A 36 -0.37 4.11 -24.33
C ALA A 36 0.76 3.64 -23.40
N GLY A 37 1.00 2.33 -23.32
CA GLY A 37 2.19 1.81 -22.66
C GLY A 37 3.41 1.91 -23.58
N ASN A 38 4.59 2.09 -23.00
CA ASN A 38 5.85 2.06 -23.74
C ASN A 38 6.25 0.59 -24.06
N PRO A 39 6.27 0.16 -25.35
CA PRO A 39 6.64 -1.20 -25.72
C PRO A 39 8.11 -1.54 -25.39
N ASP A 40 8.97 -0.53 -25.30
CA ASP A 40 10.40 -0.71 -25.02
C ASP A 40 10.70 -0.89 -23.53
N HIS A 41 9.71 -0.65 -22.65
CA HIS A 41 9.89 -0.86 -21.23
C HIS A 41 10.10 -2.36 -20.92
N PRO A 42 11.21 -2.78 -20.31
CA PRO A 42 11.61 -4.20 -20.27
C PRO A 42 10.62 -5.14 -19.57
N ILE A 43 9.92 -4.61 -18.56
CA ILE A 43 8.95 -5.38 -17.75
C ILE A 43 7.54 -5.27 -18.33
N THR A 44 6.99 -4.06 -18.42
CA THR A 44 5.60 -3.82 -18.82
C THR A 44 5.32 -3.99 -20.31
N LYS A 45 6.33 -3.83 -21.19
CA LYS A 45 6.26 -4.13 -22.63
C LYS A 45 5.00 -3.60 -23.33
N GLY A 46 4.61 -2.37 -23.00
CA GLY A 46 3.47 -1.67 -23.60
C GLY A 46 2.10 -2.04 -23.04
N ALA A 47 2.00 -3.00 -22.12
CA ALA A 47 0.76 -3.32 -21.43
C ALA A 47 0.50 -2.31 -20.30
N ILE A 48 -0.76 -1.86 -20.20
CA ILE A 48 -1.24 -0.95 -19.15
C ILE A 48 -2.69 -1.26 -18.79
N CYS A 49 -3.04 -1.00 -17.53
CA CYS A 49 -4.38 -1.24 -17.00
C CYS A 49 -5.40 -0.16 -17.42
N ASN A 50 -6.69 -0.42 -17.19
CA ASN A 50 -7.77 0.51 -17.52
C ASN A 50 -7.66 1.86 -16.78
N LYS A 51 -7.14 1.86 -15.55
CA LYS A 51 -6.92 3.07 -14.76
C LYS A 51 -6.00 4.06 -15.50
N VAL A 52 -4.90 3.54 -16.02
CA VAL A 52 -3.87 4.31 -16.73
C VAL A 52 -4.33 4.74 -18.11
N ARG A 53 -5.00 3.84 -18.86
CA ARG A 53 -5.54 4.15 -20.21
C ARG A 53 -6.47 5.37 -20.22
N ASN A 54 -7.14 5.63 -19.10
CA ASN A 54 -8.10 6.72 -18.95
C ASN A 54 -7.54 7.92 -18.16
N MET A 55 -6.22 8.02 -17.95
CA MET A 55 -5.65 9.16 -17.22
C MET A 55 -5.88 10.52 -17.90
N ALA A 56 -5.98 10.57 -19.24
CA ALA A 56 -6.32 11.81 -19.93
C ALA A 56 -7.69 12.36 -19.51
N GLU A 57 -8.68 11.48 -19.31
CA GLU A 57 -10.01 11.85 -18.80
C GLU A 57 -9.92 12.42 -17.38
N ARG A 58 -9.04 11.86 -16.54
CA ARG A 58 -8.79 12.37 -15.19
C ARG A 58 -8.11 13.74 -15.20
N VAL A 59 -7.09 13.94 -16.05
CA VAL A 59 -6.38 15.22 -16.15
C VAL A 59 -7.31 16.36 -16.60
N TYR A 60 -8.21 16.07 -17.54
CA TYR A 60 -9.13 17.06 -18.11
C TYR A 60 -10.57 16.94 -17.59
N HIS A 61 -10.75 16.30 -16.44
CA HIS A 61 -12.07 16.10 -15.86
C HIS A 61 -12.74 17.46 -15.55
N PRO A 62 -14.05 17.64 -15.76
CA PRO A 62 -14.71 18.92 -15.52
C PRO A 62 -14.60 19.43 -14.07
N GLU A 63 -14.57 18.51 -13.10
CA GLU A 63 -14.43 18.82 -11.66
C GLU A 63 -12.96 18.97 -11.21
N ARG A 64 -12.01 19.01 -12.15
CA ARG A 64 -10.60 19.26 -11.87
C ARG A 64 -10.45 20.61 -11.18
N LEU A 65 -9.76 20.62 -10.03
CA LEU A 65 -9.40 21.87 -9.35
C LEU A 65 -8.45 22.68 -10.24
N GLN A 66 -8.77 23.96 -10.43
CA GLN A 66 -8.01 24.87 -11.30
C GLN A 66 -7.46 26.09 -10.58
N TYR A 67 -7.99 26.45 -9.42
CA TYR A 67 -7.64 27.67 -8.70
C TYR A 67 -7.59 27.40 -7.19
N PRO A 68 -6.76 28.15 -6.43
CA PRO A 68 -6.86 28.19 -4.97
C PRO A 68 -8.25 28.64 -4.53
N MET A 69 -8.74 28.07 -3.43
CA MET A 69 -10.06 28.38 -2.91
C MET A 69 -10.07 28.45 -1.37
N ARG A 70 -10.88 29.37 -0.82
CA ARG A 70 -11.12 29.57 0.61
C ARG A 70 -12.51 29.10 0.99
N ARG A 71 -12.65 28.42 2.12
CA ARG A 71 -13.93 27.96 2.65
C ARG A 71 -14.83 29.14 3.02
N VAL A 72 -16.10 29.11 2.59
CA VAL A 72 -17.13 30.11 2.94
C VAL A 72 -18.37 29.49 3.61
N GLY A 73 -18.39 28.17 3.80
CA GLY A 73 -19.46 27.43 4.48
C GLY A 73 -18.96 26.63 5.68
N ALA A 74 -19.83 25.81 6.27
CA ALA A 74 -19.43 24.90 7.34
C ALA A 74 -18.50 23.79 6.80
N LYS A 75 -17.60 23.28 7.64
CA LYS A 75 -16.73 22.15 7.26
C LYS A 75 -17.58 20.96 6.81
N GLY A 76 -17.21 20.34 5.69
CA GLY A 76 -17.94 19.23 5.08
C GLY A 76 -18.96 19.64 4.01
N GLU A 77 -19.39 20.90 3.94
CA GLU A 77 -20.34 21.36 2.92
C GLU A 77 -19.73 21.51 1.52
N GLY A 78 -18.40 21.62 1.42
CA GLY A 78 -17.72 21.81 0.13
C GLY A 78 -17.96 23.16 -0.53
N LYS A 79 -18.32 24.20 0.25
CA LYS A 79 -18.56 25.56 -0.26
C LYS A 79 -17.31 26.43 -0.14
N PHE A 80 -16.80 26.87 -1.28
CA PHE A 80 -15.60 27.69 -1.37
C PHE A 80 -15.78 28.89 -2.30
N GLU A 81 -14.99 29.93 -2.07
CA GLU A 81 -14.75 31.04 -3.01
C GLU A 81 -13.34 30.95 -3.57
N ARG A 82 -13.13 31.39 -4.81
CA ARG A 82 -11.80 31.46 -5.42
C ARG A 82 -10.98 32.56 -4.76
N ILE A 83 -9.71 32.26 -4.49
CA ILE A 83 -8.69 33.22 -4.06
C ILE A 83 -7.46 33.11 -4.96
N SER A 84 -6.55 34.07 -4.88
CA SER A 84 -5.25 34.00 -5.53
C SER A 84 -4.28 33.09 -4.75
N TRP A 85 -3.19 32.68 -5.41
CA TRP A 85 -2.10 31.97 -4.74
C TRP A 85 -1.43 32.80 -3.65
N ASP A 86 -1.23 34.10 -3.87
CA ASP A 86 -0.59 34.98 -2.88
C ASP A 86 -1.44 35.07 -1.61
N GLU A 87 -2.76 35.27 -1.75
CA GLU A 87 -3.69 35.26 -0.61
C GLU A 87 -3.69 33.91 0.13
N ALA A 88 -3.62 32.80 -0.61
CA ALA A 88 -3.59 31.47 -0.01
C ALA A 88 -2.29 31.23 0.78
N ILE A 89 -1.13 31.58 0.20
CA ILE A 89 0.18 31.43 0.84
C ILE A 89 0.28 32.33 2.08
N ASP A 90 -0.18 33.58 1.99
CA ASP A 90 -0.20 34.51 3.13
C ASP A 90 -1.08 33.99 4.27
N GLU A 91 -2.27 33.48 3.96
CA GLU A 91 -3.18 32.93 4.97
C GLU A 91 -2.62 31.66 5.63
N ILE A 92 -2.07 30.74 4.84
CA ILE A 92 -1.46 29.50 5.35
C ILE A 92 -0.26 29.81 6.24
N THR A 93 0.69 30.61 5.75
CA THR A 93 1.90 30.93 6.51
C THR A 93 1.59 31.77 7.74
N GLY A 94 0.64 32.72 7.65
CA GLY A 94 0.15 33.47 8.80
C GLY A 94 -0.47 32.57 9.87
N LYS A 95 -1.28 31.58 9.46
CA LYS A 95 -1.86 30.59 10.38
C LYS A 95 -0.81 29.68 11.00
N PHE A 96 0.14 29.17 10.22
CA PHE A 96 1.20 28.31 10.74
C PHE A 96 2.09 29.06 11.74
N LYS A 97 2.49 30.31 11.45
CA LYS A 97 3.22 31.17 12.39
C LYS A 97 2.44 31.36 13.70
N SER A 98 1.18 31.78 13.60
CA SER A 98 0.32 32.00 14.77
C SER A 98 0.11 30.72 15.61
N VAL A 99 -0.08 29.58 14.96
CA VAL A 99 -0.22 28.27 15.62
C VAL A 99 1.08 27.86 16.30
N SER A 100 2.22 27.97 15.61
CA SER A 100 3.54 27.69 16.18
C SER A 100 3.86 28.57 17.39
N GLU A 101 3.57 29.87 17.34
CA GLU A 101 3.78 30.81 18.45
C GLU A 101 2.89 30.51 19.66
N THR A 102 1.64 30.10 19.42
CA THR A 102 0.64 29.92 20.49
C THR A 102 0.67 28.52 21.10
N TYR A 103 0.85 27.49 20.28
CA TYR A 103 0.69 26.07 20.67
C TYR A 103 1.95 25.23 20.42
N GLY A 104 3.01 25.81 19.87
CA GLY A 104 4.21 25.09 19.43
C GLY A 104 4.03 24.46 18.05
N SER A 105 5.13 24.36 17.29
CA SER A 105 5.10 23.83 15.92
C SER A 105 4.61 22.38 15.82
N GLU A 106 4.77 21.58 16.87
CA GLU A 106 4.27 20.20 16.92
C GLU A 106 2.73 20.11 16.94
N SER A 107 2.02 21.22 17.11
CA SER A 107 0.57 21.28 16.89
C SER A 107 0.17 21.32 15.41
N ILE A 108 1.16 21.36 14.49
CA ILE A 108 0.97 21.29 13.04
C ILE A 108 1.36 19.88 12.57
N LEU A 109 0.50 19.23 11.77
CA LEU A 109 0.76 17.90 11.22
C LEU A 109 0.64 17.87 9.68
N PRO A 110 1.70 17.48 8.94
CA PRO A 110 1.52 17.01 7.56
C PRO A 110 0.84 15.65 7.53
N TYR A 111 -0.14 15.47 6.64
CA TYR A 111 -0.77 14.19 6.36
C TYR A 111 -0.62 13.83 4.88
N SER A 112 0.32 12.95 4.56
CA SER A 112 0.61 12.52 3.20
C SER A 112 0.91 11.03 3.10
N PHE A 113 0.68 10.48 1.91
CA PHE A 113 1.06 9.11 1.56
C PHE A 113 1.17 8.99 0.02
N TYR A 114 1.19 7.77 -0.50
CA TYR A 114 1.41 7.48 -1.92
C TYR A 114 0.18 7.60 -2.84
N GLY A 115 -0.62 8.68 -2.73
CA GLY A 115 -1.61 9.02 -3.76
C GLY A 115 -0.97 9.37 -5.12
N ASN A 116 0.31 9.73 -5.09
CA ASN A 116 1.25 9.81 -6.19
C ASN A 116 2.57 9.19 -5.69
N MET A 117 3.22 8.35 -6.51
CA MET A 117 4.48 7.65 -6.17
C MET A 117 5.75 8.46 -6.50
N GLY A 118 5.61 9.70 -6.96
CA GLY A 118 6.75 10.57 -7.24
C GLY A 118 7.52 10.89 -5.96
N ILE A 119 8.82 10.62 -5.96
CA ILE A 119 9.69 10.75 -4.78
C ILE A 119 9.75 12.20 -4.30
N LEU A 120 9.96 13.16 -5.20
CA LEU A 120 10.02 14.58 -4.83
C LEU A 120 8.67 15.08 -4.34
N GLY A 121 7.58 14.52 -4.89
CA GLY A 121 6.22 14.86 -4.53
C GLY A 121 5.80 14.40 -3.13
N VAL A 122 6.41 13.36 -2.56
CA VAL A 122 5.98 12.78 -1.27
C VAL A 122 7.05 12.86 -0.18
N ASP A 123 8.33 12.80 -0.54
CA ASP A 123 9.47 12.73 0.38
C ASP A 123 10.58 13.73 -0.04
N GLY A 124 10.18 14.97 -0.35
CA GLY A 124 11.07 16.00 -0.91
C GLY A 124 10.92 17.34 -0.22
N MET A 125 10.51 18.37 -0.97
CA MET A 125 10.43 19.75 -0.49
C MET A 125 9.43 19.92 0.67
N ASP A 126 8.43 19.04 0.74
CA ASP A 126 7.50 18.98 1.87
C ASP A 126 8.24 18.65 3.18
N ARG A 127 9.12 17.64 3.17
CA ARG A 127 9.92 17.26 4.34
C ARG A 127 10.83 18.40 4.75
N ARG A 128 11.50 19.07 3.81
CA ARG A 128 12.32 20.26 4.09
C ARG A 128 11.52 21.34 4.81
N PHE A 129 10.32 21.64 4.32
CA PHE A 129 9.42 22.63 4.93
C PHE A 129 9.03 22.26 6.36
N PHE A 130 8.56 21.03 6.59
CA PHE A 130 8.12 20.61 7.93
C PHE A 130 9.29 20.37 8.90
N ASN A 131 10.47 20.03 8.39
CA ASN A 131 11.71 19.98 9.17
C ASN A 131 12.08 21.39 9.65
N ALA A 132 12.14 22.38 8.75
CA ALA A 132 12.43 23.77 9.09
C ALA A 132 11.39 24.40 10.04
N LEU A 133 10.11 23.99 9.91
CA LEU A 133 9.03 24.43 10.80
C LEU A 133 9.12 23.82 12.20
N GLY A 134 9.72 22.63 12.34
CA GLY A 134 9.71 21.84 13.58
C GLY A 134 8.34 21.21 13.87
N ALA A 135 7.60 20.85 12.81
CA ALA A 135 6.26 20.26 12.92
C ALA A 135 6.28 18.81 13.43
N SER A 136 5.11 18.30 13.83
CA SER A 136 4.94 16.87 14.10
C SER A 136 5.28 16.05 12.86
N MET A 137 5.76 14.82 13.06
CA MET A 137 5.99 13.85 12.00
C MET A 137 4.80 12.91 11.84
N LEU A 138 4.53 12.50 10.61
CA LEU A 138 3.58 11.44 10.30
C LEU A 138 4.32 10.12 10.11
N GLU A 139 3.99 9.11 10.91
CA GLU A 139 4.44 7.75 10.67
C GLU A 139 3.57 7.11 9.58
N GLN A 140 4.17 6.89 8.40
CA GLN A 140 3.50 6.44 7.18
C GLN A 140 3.40 4.91 7.08
N THR A 141 2.55 4.29 7.90
CA THR A 141 2.52 2.83 8.12
C THR A 141 1.26 2.12 7.62
N ILE A 142 0.34 2.82 6.94
CA ILE A 142 -0.99 2.30 6.58
C ILE A 142 -0.98 1.13 5.60
N CYS A 143 -0.01 1.09 4.68
CA CYS A 143 0.04 0.11 3.62
C CYS A 143 0.85 -1.11 4.05
N ASN A 144 2.19 -1.06 4.00
CA ASN A 144 3.03 -2.26 3.91
C ASN A 144 3.93 -2.53 5.13
N ALA A 145 3.80 -1.76 6.21
CA ALA A 145 4.78 -1.70 7.29
C ALA A 145 4.90 -3.00 8.11
N ALA A 146 3.78 -3.63 8.42
CA ALA A 146 3.75 -4.87 9.21
C ALA A 146 4.46 -6.02 8.48
N GLY A 147 4.09 -6.25 7.22
CA GLY A 147 4.71 -7.29 6.41
C GLY A 147 6.19 -7.02 6.10
N ASN A 148 6.57 -5.75 5.90
CA ASN A 148 7.97 -5.36 5.72
C ASN A 148 8.80 -5.65 6.97
N THR A 149 8.24 -5.39 8.14
CA THR A 149 8.91 -5.66 9.42
C THR A 149 9.07 -7.17 9.63
N GLY A 150 8.02 -7.95 9.40
CA GLY A 150 8.07 -9.42 9.48
C GLY A 150 9.08 -10.03 8.51
N TRP A 151 9.11 -9.54 7.26
CA TRP A 151 10.10 -9.96 6.26
C TRP A 151 11.54 -9.63 6.67
N LYS A 152 11.80 -8.41 7.16
CA LYS A 152 13.14 -7.97 7.59
C LYS A 152 13.68 -8.80 8.76
N TYR A 153 12.83 -9.26 9.67
CA TYR A 153 13.27 -10.18 10.72
C TYR A 153 13.82 -11.51 10.19
N THR A 154 13.44 -11.93 8.99
CA THR A 154 13.91 -13.18 8.39
C THR A 154 15.02 -12.97 7.36
N MET A 155 14.90 -11.93 6.52
CA MET A 155 15.79 -11.70 5.36
C MET A 155 16.71 -10.48 5.52
N GLY A 156 16.52 -9.66 6.56
CA GLY A 156 17.30 -8.43 6.82
C GLY A 156 16.92 -7.24 5.94
N ALA A 157 16.52 -7.49 4.70
CA ALA A 157 16.07 -6.48 3.74
C ALA A 157 14.88 -6.96 2.92
N ASN A 158 14.07 -6.00 2.47
CA ASN A 158 12.89 -6.19 1.63
C ASN A 158 13.27 -6.49 0.17
N ARG A 159 13.91 -7.65 -0.05
CA ARG A 159 14.45 -8.11 -1.33
C ARG A 159 14.13 -9.59 -1.50
N GLY A 160 13.52 -9.95 -2.62
CA GLY A 160 13.13 -11.32 -2.95
C GLY A 160 13.52 -11.70 -4.37
N THR A 161 12.84 -12.70 -4.92
CA THR A 161 13.05 -13.17 -6.29
C THR A 161 12.81 -12.04 -7.30
N LEU A 162 13.70 -11.92 -8.30
CA LEU A 162 13.55 -10.94 -9.37
C LEU A 162 12.31 -11.29 -10.22
N PRO A 163 11.49 -10.31 -10.63
CA PRO A 163 10.29 -10.56 -11.41
C PRO A 163 10.55 -11.40 -12.66
N GLU A 164 11.58 -11.04 -13.45
CA GLU A 164 11.89 -11.71 -14.71
C GLU A 164 12.20 -13.20 -14.53
N ASP A 165 12.63 -13.63 -13.34
CA ASP A 165 12.93 -15.04 -13.08
C ASP A 165 11.67 -15.88 -12.78
N THR A 166 10.52 -15.26 -12.53
CA THR A 166 9.23 -15.97 -12.31
C THR A 166 8.93 -16.97 -13.43
N GLU A 167 9.30 -16.67 -14.68
CA GLU A 167 9.03 -17.55 -15.82
C GLU A 167 9.84 -18.88 -15.80
N HIS A 168 10.71 -19.08 -14.82
CA HIS A 168 11.48 -20.31 -14.59
C HIS A 168 10.92 -21.19 -13.47
N ALA A 169 9.91 -20.73 -12.73
CA ALA A 169 9.25 -21.53 -11.71
C ALA A 169 8.41 -22.66 -12.32
N ASP A 170 8.36 -23.82 -11.66
CA ASP A 170 7.44 -24.93 -11.97
C ASP A 170 6.24 -24.98 -11.00
N LEU A 171 6.33 -24.25 -9.89
CA LEU A 171 5.22 -23.98 -8.98
C LEU A 171 5.19 -22.50 -8.62
N ILE A 172 4.02 -21.87 -8.75
CA ILE A 172 3.78 -20.49 -8.31
C ILE A 172 2.67 -20.50 -7.28
N VAL A 173 2.95 -20.04 -6.07
CA VAL A 173 1.97 -19.85 -4.99
C VAL A 173 1.71 -18.36 -4.85
N ILE A 174 0.50 -17.91 -5.14
CA ILE A 174 0.05 -16.55 -4.84
C ILE A 174 -0.70 -16.58 -3.52
N TRP A 175 -0.15 -15.94 -2.48
CA TRP A 175 -0.71 -15.97 -1.13
C TRP A 175 -1.24 -14.59 -0.75
N GLY A 176 -2.54 -14.47 -0.46
CA GLY A 176 -3.22 -13.27 0.01
C GLY A 176 -3.06 -12.06 -0.93
N GLY A 177 -3.17 -12.30 -2.25
CA GLY A 177 -2.91 -11.30 -3.28
C GLY A 177 -3.83 -11.38 -4.50
N ASN A 178 -4.49 -10.27 -4.84
CA ASN A 178 -5.29 -10.11 -6.06
C ASN A 178 -4.45 -9.54 -7.22
N ILE A 179 -3.35 -10.21 -7.57
CA ILE A 179 -2.40 -9.74 -8.60
C ILE A 179 -3.02 -9.49 -9.99
N VAL A 180 -4.14 -10.14 -10.35
CA VAL A 180 -4.87 -9.79 -11.59
C VAL A 180 -5.37 -8.34 -11.58
N SER A 181 -5.61 -7.78 -10.40
CA SER A 181 -6.07 -6.40 -10.22
C SER A 181 -4.96 -5.43 -9.78
N THR A 182 -3.92 -5.95 -9.10
CA THR A 182 -2.91 -5.13 -8.42
C THR A 182 -1.49 -5.27 -8.97
N ASN A 183 -1.20 -6.28 -9.80
CA ASN A 183 0.09 -6.51 -10.45
C ASN A 183 -0.09 -7.36 -11.73
N MET A 184 -0.60 -6.74 -12.79
CA MET A 184 -0.97 -7.47 -14.00
C MET A 184 0.25 -8.03 -14.75
N HIS A 185 1.44 -7.46 -14.55
CA HIS A 185 2.64 -7.92 -15.24
C HIS A 185 3.24 -9.15 -14.56
N GLN A 186 3.07 -9.31 -13.24
CA GLN A 186 3.32 -10.60 -12.57
C GLN A 186 2.45 -11.71 -13.17
N VAL A 187 1.19 -11.43 -13.50
CA VAL A 187 0.31 -12.41 -14.19
C VAL A 187 0.86 -12.77 -15.56
N VAL A 188 1.37 -11.80 -16.33
CA VAL A 188 2.01 -12.07 -17.64
C VAL A 188 3.23 -12.99 -17.48
N LEU A 189 4.06 -12.79 -16.46
CA LEU A 189 5.24 -13.62 -16.20
C LEU A 189 4.85 -15.01 -15.72
N ALA A 190 3.86 -15.12 -14.84
CA ALA A 190 3.32 -16.39 -14.37
C ALA A 190 2.66 -17.20 -15.51
N GLU A 191 1.98 -16.54 -16.44
CA GLU A 191 1.44 -17.18 -17.66
C GLU A 191 2.54 -17.76 -18.56
N LYS A 192 3.72 -17.13 -18.62
CA LYS A 192 4.86 -17.72 -19.34
C LYS A 192 5.37 -18.97 -18.63
N ALA A 193 5.43 -18.99 -17.30
CA ALA A 193 5.78 -20.17 -16.52
C ALA A 193 4.73 -21.28 -16.75
N ARG A 194 3.44 -20.95 -16.65
CA ARG A 194 2.33 -21.87 -16.88
C ARG A 194 2.38 -22.52 -18.27
N LYS A 195 2.72 -21.77 -19.31
CA LYS A 195 2.95 -22.31 -20.68
C LYS A 195 4.11 -23.31 -20.76
N LYS A 196 5.05 -23.27 -19.82
CA LYS A 196 6.16 -24.24 -19.67
C LYS A 196 5.80 -25.39 -18.72
N GLY A 197 4.58 -25.44 -18.20
CA GLY A 197 4.08 -26.50 -17.31
C GLY A 197 3.97 -26.11 -15.85
N ALA A 198 4.21 -24.85 -15.47
CA ALA A 198 4.09 -24.43 -14.08
C ALA A 198 2.64 -24.50 -13.57
N GLN A 199 2.47 -24.96 -12.34
CA GLN A 199 1.17 -24.92 -11.66
C GLN A 199 1.03 -23.64 -10.84
N ILE A 200 -0.15 -23.02 -10.86
CA ILE A 200 -0.45 -21.80 -10.10
C ILE A 200 -1.48 -22.11 -9.00
N VAL A 201 -1.03 -22.02 -7.75
CA VAL A 201 -1.87 -22.18 -6.57
C VAL A 201 -2.18 -20.80 -5.99
N VAL A 202 -3.42 -20.57 -5.57
CA VAL A 202 -3.85 -19.32 -4.95
C VAL A 202 -4.43 -19.62 -3.57
N ILE A 203 -3.84 -19.01 -2.54
CA ILE A 203 -4.28 -19.11 -1.16
C ILE A 203 -4.82 -17.74 -0.77
N ASP A 204 -6.11 -17.63 -0.49
CA ASP A 204 -6.76 -16.35 -0.21
C ASP A 204 -8.08 -16.57 0.55
N VAL A 205 -8.50 -15.61 1.37
CA VAL A 205 -9.82 -15.62 2.02
C VAL A 205 -10.95 -15.48 1.00
N HIS A 206 -10.67 -14.78 -0.10
CA HIS A 206 -11.63 -14.42 -1.13
C HIS A 206 -11.27 -15.09 -2.45
N ARG A 207 -12.24 -15.76 -3.08
CA ARG A 207 -12.17 -16.25 -4.46
C ARG A 207 -12.25 -15.09 -5.49
N ASN A 208 -11.28 -14.19 -5.37
CA ASN A 208 -11.08 -13.01 -6.19
C ASN A 208 -10.63 -13.40 -7.62
N ARG A 209 -10.31 -12.38 -8.45
CA ARG A 209 -9.95 -12.60 -9.85
C ARG A 209 -8.69 -13.45 -10.03
N THR A 210 -7.71 -13.35 -9.12
CA THR A 210 -6.53 -14.23 -9.12
C THR A 210 -6.93 -15.66 -8.82
N ALA A 211 -7.76 -15.90 -7.81
CA ALA A 211 -8.24 -17.24 -7.46
C ALA A 211 -9.11 -17.88 -8.56
N GLN A 212 -9.81 -17.08 -9.36
CA GLN A 212 -10.54 -17.55 -10.55
C GLN A 212 -9.62 -17.90 -11.72
N TRP A 213 -8.44 -17.27 -11.78
CA TRP A 213 -7.42 -17.48 -12.80
C TRP A 213 -6.43 -18.59 -12.44
N GLY A 214 -6.18 -18.83 -11.16
CA GLY A 214 -5.32 -19.88 -10.64
C GLY A 214 -5.83 -21.29 -10.94
N ASP A 215 -4.93 -22.27 -10.93
CA ASP A 215 -5.25 -23.67 -11.22
C ASP A 215 -5.87 -24.38 -10.00
N TRP A 216 -5.51 -23.93 -8.79
CA TRP A 216 -6.06 -24.43 -7.54
C TRP A 216 -6.24 -23.29 -6.54
N PHE A 217 -7.46 -23.11 -6.04
CA PHE A 217 -7.80 -22.16 -4.99
C PHE A 217 -7.95 -22.87 -3.65
N ILE A 218 -7.30 -22.33 -2.62
CA ILE A 218 -7.37 -22.83 -1.23
C ILE A 218 -7.93 -21.69 -0.36
N PRO A 219 -9.21 -21.77 0.04
CA PRO A 219 -9.81 -20.80 0.96
C PRO A 219 -9.40 -21.10 2.41
N LEU A 220 -9.22 -20.06 3.20
CA LEU A 220 -8.94 -20.14 4.64
C LEU A 220 -9.66 -19.02 5.40
N TYR A 221 -9.81 -19.19 6.71
CA TYR A 221 -10.33 -18.14 7.58
C TYR A 221 -9.35 -16.95 7.68
N PRO A 222 -9.85 -15.70 7.77
CA PRO A 222 -9.01 -14.52 7.82
C PRO A 222 -8.00 -14.55 8.97
N GLY A 223 -6.75 -14.18 8.70
CA GLY A 223 -5.68 -14.11 9.71
C GLY A 223 -5.11 -15.45 10.16
N THR A 224 -5.49 -16.57 9.54
CA THR A 224 -5.00 -17.91 9.91
C THR A 224 -3.78 -18.37 9.09
N ASP A 225 -3.21 -17.50 8.26
CA ASP A 225 -2.13 -17.81 7.32
C ASP A 225 -0.88 -18.38 7.98
N SER A 226 -0.47 -17.86 9.14
CA SER A 226 0.63 -18.42 9.94
C SER A 226 0.39 -19.89 10.30
N ALA A 227 -0.83 -20.26 10.68
CA ALA A 227 -1.15 -21.65 11.03
C ALA A 227 -1.02 -22.56 9.80
N LEU A 228 -1.50 -22.12 8.63
CA LEU A 228 -1.33 -22.86 7.38
C LEU A 228 0.16 -23.04 7.04
N ALA A 229 0.95 -21.96 7.07
CA ALA A 229 2.39 -22.04 6.79
C ALA A 229 3.10 -23.01 7.75
N LEU A 230 2.78 -22.97 9.04
CA LEU A 230 3.32 -23.89 10.05
C LEU A 230 2.91 -25.34 9.81
N GLY A 231 1.68 -25.59 9.35
CA GLY A 231 1.21 -26.91 8.92
C GLY A 231 1.96 -27.44 7.71
N LEU A 232 2.24 -26.58 6.72
CA LEU A 232 3.07 -26.97 5.57
C LEU A 232 4.48 -27.34 6.04
N MET A 233 5.09 -26.55 6.93
CA MET A 233 6.41 -26.85 7.49
C MET A 233 6.42 -28.19 8.25
N ASN A 234 5.38 -28.46 9.05
CA ASN A 234 5.23 -29.72 9.75
C ASN A 234 5.29 -30.92 8.79
N VAL A 235 4.47 -30.91 7.73
CA VAL A 235 4.43 -31.99 6.74
C VAL A 235 5.77 -32.11 6.00
N LEU A 236 6.39 -30.99 5.63
CA LEU A 236 7.70 -30.98 4.95
C LEU A 236 8.77 -31.66 5.79
N PHE A 237 8.85 -31.35 7.09
CA PHE A 237 9.81 -31.98 8.00
C PHE A 237 9.50 -33.46 8.26
N GLU A 238 8.23 -33.82 8.51
CA GLU A 238 7.81 -35.21 8.76
C GLU A 238 8.09 -36.12 7.56
N GLN A 239 7.86 -35.63 6.33
CA GLN A 239 8.07 -36.41 5.11
C GLN A 239 9.50 -36.34 4.56
N GLY A 240 10.41 -35.59 5.19
CA GLY A 240 11.78 -35.42 4.70
C GLY A 240 11.86 -34.69 3.36
N LEU A 241 10.96 -33.73 3.10
CA LEU A 241 10.92 -32.90 1.89
C LEU A 241 11.68 -31.58 2.06
N THR A 242 12.69 -31.56 2.95
CA THR A 242 13.50 -30.39 3.30
C THR A 242 14.88 -30.45 2.68
N ASP A 243 15.54 -29.29 2.54
CA ASP A 243 16.95 -29.19 2.13
C ASP A 243 17.83 -28.94 3.36
N GLU A 244 18.29 -30.03 3.97
CA GLU A 244 19.12 -30.00 5.18
C GLU A 244 20.46 -29.29 4.94
N ALA A 245 21.08 -29.47 3.77
CA ALA A 245 22.36 -28.84 3.45
C ALA A 245 22.20 -27.32 3.31
N PHE A 246 21.11 -26.87 2.68
CA PHE A 246 20.77 -25.45 2.61
C PHE A 246 20.56 -24.87 4.01
N MET A 247 19.72 -25.51 4.84
CA MET A 247 19.40 -25.00 6.17
C MET A 247 20.65 -24.86 7.05
N GLN A 248 21.53 -25.85 7.06
CA GLN A 248 22.78 -25.81 7.82
C GLN A 248 23.69 -24.65 7.38
N LYS A 249 23.74 -24.36 6.08
CA LYS A 249 24.62 -23.32 5.53
C LYS A 249 24.04 -21.92 5.70
N TYR A 250 22.79 -21.70 5.31
CA TYR A 250 22.22 -20.37 5.07
C TYR A 250 21.22 -19.90 6.11
N THR A 251 20.91 -20.71 7.14
CA THR A 251 19.90 -20.35 8.14
C THR A 251 20.45 -20.38 9.57
N VAL A 252 19.72 -19.76 10.49
CA VAL A 252 19.83 -19.97 11.94
C VAL A 252 18.46 -20.35 12.50
N GLY A 253 18.44 -21.27 13.48
CA GLY A 253 17.21 -21.67 14.18
C GLY A 253 16.37 -22.76 13.52
N HIS A 254 16.87 -23.46 12.48
CA HIS A 254 16.10 -24.52 11.79
C HIS A 254 15.69 -25.68 12.70
N GLU A 255 16.53 -26.13 13.63
CA GLU A 255 16.17 -27.19 14.59
C GLU A 255 15.10 -26.74 15.58
N ALA A 256 15.21 -25.51 16.10
CA ALA A 256 14.18 -24.93 16.97
C ALA A 256 12.83 -24.79 16.22
N LEU A 257 12.87 -24.43 14.95
CA LEU A 257 11.68 -24.41 14.09
C LEU A 257 11.11 -25.83 13.89
N ARG A 258 11.96 -26.82 13.57
CA ARG A 258 11.57 -28.23 13.37
C ARG A 258 10.81 -28.76 14.59
N ASP A 259 11.31 -28.49 15.80
CA ASP A 259 10.63 -28.89 17.04
C ASP A 259 9.33 -28.11 17.27
N HIS A 260 9.31 -26.81 17.00
CA HIS A 260 8.14 -25.95 17.19
C HIS A 260 6.94 -26.39 16.34
N VAL A 261 7.18 -26.72 15.07
CA VAL A 261 6.10 -27.07 14.12
C VAL A 261 5.49 -28.44 14.37
N ARG A 262 6.08 -29.30 15.22
CA ARG A 262 5.48 -30.60 15.59
C ARG A 262 4.07 -30.47 16.17
N SER A 263 3.79 -29.33 16.82
CA SER A 263 2.47 -29.02 17.39
C SER A 263 1.42 -28.55 16.37
N TYR A 264 1.81 -28.33 15.11
CA TYR A 264 0.95 -27.88 14.02
C TYR A 264 0.67 -29.03 13.05
N THR A 265 0.06 -30.10 13.58
CA THR A 265 -0.35 -31.24 12.74
C THR A 265 -1.36 -30.81 11.68
N PRO A 266 -1.43 -31.48 10.52
CA PRO A 266 -2.42 -31.20 9.48
C PRO A 266 -3.86 -31.15 10.03
N GLU A 267 -4.21 -32.07 10.93
CA GLU A 267 -5.52 -32.11 11.61
C GLU A 267 -5.82 -30.82 12.41
N ARG A 268 -4.86 -30.36 13.21
CA ARG A 268 -5.03 -29.13 14.01
C ARG A 268 -5.09 -27.90 13.11
N VAL A 269 -4.22 -27.83 12.12
CA VAL A 269 -4.18 -26.70 11.18
C VAL A 269 -5.46 -26.63 10.36
N ALA A 270 -6.04 -27.78 9.99
CA ALA A 270 -7.34 -27.83 9.32
C ALA A 270 -8.46 -27.24 10.19
N ARG A 271 -8.46 -27.53 11.50
CA ARG A 271 -9.42 -26.91 12.43
C ARG A 271 -9.26 -25.41 12.52
N ILE A 272 -8.03 -24.89 12.67
CA ILE A 272 -7.78 -23.45 12.80
C ILE A 272 -8.19 -22.72 11.52
N THR A 273 -7.73 -23.22 10.37
CA THR A 273 -7.77 -22.48 9.09
C THR A 273 -9.04 -22.72 8.29
N GLY A 274 -9.76 -23.82 8.54
CA GLY A 274 -10.85 -24.29 7.69
C GLY A 274 -10.38 -24.99 6.40
N VAL A 275 -9.06 -25.08 6.15
CA VAL A 275 -8.50 -25.80 4.99
C VAL A 275 -8.56 -27.32 5.26
N PRO A 276 -9.08 -28.15 4.34
CA PRO A 276 -9.10 -29.59 4.54
C PRO A 276 -7.70 -30.17 4.77
N GLU A 277 -7.57 -31.14 5.68
CA GLU A 277 -6.29 -31.82 5.98
C GLU A 277 -5.62 -32.36 4.71
N THR A 278 -6.41 -32.98 3.82
CA THR A 278 -5.95 -33.52 2.55
C THR A 278 -5.33 -32.47 1.64
N ASP A 279 -5.85 -31.24 1.68
CA ASP A 279 -5.37 -30.13 0.86
C ASP A 279 -4.07 -29.55 1.44
N ILE A 280 -3.94 -29.49 2.77
CA ILE A 280 -2.70 -29.10 3.46
C ILE A 280 -1.57 -30.05 3.08
N VAL A 281 -1.79 -31.36 3.22
CA VAL A 281 -0.78 -32.38 2.88
C VAL A 281 -0.43 -32.33 1.40
N LYS A 282 -1.44 -32.26 0.52
CA LYS A 282 -1.23 -32.15 -0.93
C LYS A 282 -0.43 -30.91 -1.32
N LEU A 283 -0.71 -29.75 -0.71
CA LEU A 283 0.03 -28.52 -0.97
C LEU A 283 1.48 -28.64 -0.49
N ALA A 284 1.71 -29.17 0.71
CA ALA A 284 3.06 -29.36 1.24
C ALA A 284 3.88 -30.30 0.36
N GLU A 285 3.30 -31.40 -0.11
CA GLU A 285 3.96 -32.31 -1.04
C GLU A 285 4.26 -31.68 -2.39
N LEU A 286 3.31 -30.93 -2.96
CA LEU A 286 3.51 -30.20 -4.20
C LEU A 286 4.66 -29.19 -4.08
N TYR A 287 4.69 -28.45 -2.97
CA TYR A 287 5.73 -27.46 -2.67
C TYR A 287 7.10 -28.10 -2.43
N GLY A 288 7.17 -29.17 -1.64
CA GLY A 288 8.42 -29.86 -1.32
C GLY A 288 9.05 -30.61 -2.51
N LYS A 289 8.25 -31.02 -3.50
CA LYS A 289 8.71 -31.73 -4.72
C LYS A 289 9.05 -30.80 -5.89
N ALA A 290 8.68 -29.52 -5.81
CA ALA A 290 8.92 -28.53 -6.87
C ALA A 290 10.41 -28.26 -7.08
N GLN A 291 10.83 -28.16 -8.35
CA GLN A 291 12.22 -27.86 -8.71
C GLN A 291 12.56 -26.39 -8.49
N ALA A 292 11.59 -25.49 -8.71
CA ALA A 292 11.67 -24.06 -8.50
C ALA A 292 10.28 -23.54 -8.07
N ALA A 293 10.04 -23.49 -6.77
CA ALA A 293 8.81 -22.95 -6.19
C ALA A 293 8.95 -21.45 -5.89
N HIS A 294 8.07 -20.65 -6.48
CA HIS A 294 7.95 -19.22 -6.25
C HIS A 294 6.75 -18.90 -5.36
N ILE A 295 6.94 -18.13 -4.30
CA ILE A 295 5.84 -17.58 -3.51
C ILE A 295 5.73 -16.07 -3.74
N HIS A 296 4.59 -15.62 -4.26
CA HIS A 296 4.22 -14.21 -4.31
C HIS A 296 3.33 -13.87 -3.11
N ILE A 297 3.89 -13.15 -2.14
CA ILE A 297 3.21 -12.75 -0.91
C ILE A 297 2.51 -11.39 -1.16
N GLY A 298 1.19 -11.41 -1.17
CA GLY A 298 0.37 -10.21 -1.32
C GLY A 298 0.26 -9.37 -0.05
N ASN A 299 -0.36 -8.20 -0.17
CA ASN A 299 -0.60 -7.30 0.95
C ASN A 299 -1.76 -7.73 1.85
N GLY A 300 -2.57 -8.73 1.48
CA GLY A 300 -3.73 -9.11 2.28
C GLY A 300 -3.36 -9.63 3.67
N LEU A 301 -2.33 -10.47 3.75
CA LEU A 301 -1.91 -11.15 4.98
C LEU A 301 -1.53 -10.18 6.11
N GLN A 302 -1.00 -9.02 5.76
CA GLN A 302 -0.44 -8.09 6.73
C GLN A 302 -1.46 -7.11 7.31
N HIS A 303 -2.67 -7.05 6.75
CA HIS A 303 -3.73 -6.15 7.22
C HIS A 303 -4.53 -6.75 8.39
N HIS A 304 -3.94 -7.70 9.09
CA HIS A 304 -4.46 -8.36 10.28
C HIS A 304 -3.62 -7.96 11.51
N ASP A 305 -4.17 -8.15 12.71
CA ASP A 305 -3.45 -7.90 13.97
C ASP A 305 -2.14 -8.71 14.03
N ASN A 306 -2.11 -9.92 13.47
CA ASN A 306 -0.94 -10.81 13.39
C ASN A 306 -0.19 -10.71 12.04
N GLY A 307 -0.36 -9.60 11.33
CA GLY A 307 0.01 -9.48 9.93
C GLY A 307 1.51 -9.58 9.63
N GLY A 308 2.36 -9.05 10.51
CA GLY A 308 3.81 -9.21 10.36
C GLY A 308 4.23 -10.66 10.53
N MET A 309 3.66 -11.37 11.50
CA MET A 309 3.92 -12.79 11.72
C MET A 309 3.43 -13.68 10.58
N ASN A 310 2.28 -13.37 9.96
CA ASN A 310 1.80 -14.07 8.76
C ASN A 310 2.82 -14.02 7.63
N VAL A 311 3.29 -12.81 7.28
CA VAL A 311 4.30 -12.62 6.23
C VAL A 311 5.61 -13.32 6.58
N ARG A 312 6.06 -13.20 7.83
CA ARG A 312 7.28 -13.87 8.32
C ARG A 312 7.18 -15.39 8.17
N SER A 313 6.05 -15.97 8.54
CA SER A 313 5.80 -17.42 8.48
C SER A 313 5.93 -17.94 7.05
N VAL A 314 5.34 -17.22 6.08
CA VAL A 314 5.46 -17.57 4.66
C VAL A 314 6.88 -17.37 4.15
N ALA A 315 7.57 -16.31 4.56
CA ALA A 315 8.96 -16.02 4.16
C ALA A 315 9.98 -17.09 4.63
N CYS A 316 9.66 -17.89 5.65
CA CYS A 316 10.50 -19.00 6.09
C CYS A 316 10.41 -20.24 5.18
N LEU A 317 9.30 -20.46 4.46
CA LEU A 317 9.09 -21.67 3.64
C LEU A 317 10.18 -21.92 2.57
N PRO A 318 10.67 -20.92 1.82
CA PRO A 318 11.69 -21.16 0.80
C PRO A 318 13.05 -21.54 1.39
N ALA A 319 13.32 -21.16 2.64
CA ALA A 319 14.57 -21.52 3.32
C ALA A 319 14.58 -22.99 3.75
N ILE A 320 13.42 -23.58 4.04
CA ILE A 320 13.31 -24.99 4.46
C ILE A 320 13.51 -25.95 3.28
N THR A 321 13.21 -25.47 2.07
CA THR A 321 13.22 -26.27 0.83
C THR A 321 14.34 -25.85 -0.13
N GLY A 322 15.25 -24.95 0.29
CA GLY A 322 16.40 -24.51 -0.50
C GLY A 322 16.06 -23.70 -1.76
N GLN A 323 14.83 -23.17 -1.85
CA GLN A 323 14.31 -22.53 -3.07
C GLN A 323 15.00 -21.21 -3.41
N TRP A 324 15.65 -20.56 -2.43
CA TRP A 324 16.42 -19.32 -2.65
C TRP A 324 17.61 -19.47 -3.60
N LEU A 325 18.13 -20.67 -3.81
CA LEU A 325 19.20 -20.94 -4.78
C LEU A 325 18.68 -21.33 -6.17
N LYS A 326 17.37 -21.53 -6.31
CA LYS A 326 16.77 -21.97 -7.56
C LYS A 326 16.38 -20.73 -8.35
N ARG A 327 16.79 -20.67 -9.62
CA ARG A 327 16.37 -19.59 -10.50
C ARG A 327 14.85 -19.63 -10.69
N GLY A 328 14.17 -18.55 -10.33
CA GLY A 328 12.70 -18.47 -10.30
C GLY A 328 12.07 -19.00 -9.01
N GLY A 329 12.83 -19.69 -8.16
CA GLY A 329 12.39 -20.09 -6.83
C GLY A 329 12.52 -18.95 -5.81
N GLY A 330 12.07 -19.21 -4.59
CA GLY A 330 12.13 -18.27 -3.47
C GLY A 330 10.78 -17.63 -3.18
N ALA A 331 10.81 -16.44 -2.58
CA ALA A 331 9.62 -15.64 -2.35
C ALA A 331 9.85 -14.18 -2.74
N VAL A 332 8.75 -13.48 -3.02
CA VAL A 332 8.74 -12.02 -3.16
C VAL A 332 7.52 -11.46 -2.47
N ARG A 333 7.71 -10.36 -1.77
CA ARG A 333 6.65 -9.48 -1.29
C ARG A 333 6.76 -8.11 -1.95
N THR A 334 7.95 -7.55 -1.81
CA THR A 334 8.39 -6.29 -2.39
C THR A 334 9.88 -6.46 -2.72
N ASN A 335 10.35 -5.71 -3.71
CA ASN A 335 11.74 -5.67 -4.16
C ASN A 335 12.23 -4.23 -4.11
N SER A 336 12.51 -3.76 -2.90
CA SER A 336 13.03 -2.41 -2.67
C SER A 336 14.55 -2.39 -2.80
N TYR A 337 15.05 -2.43 -4.04
CA TYR A 337 16.48 -2.33 -4.35
C TYR A 337 16.96 -0.90 -4.55
N ALA A 338 16.09 -0.03 -5.08
CA ALA A 338 16.39 1.38 -5.30
C ALA A 338 16.14 2.17 -4.01
N SER A 339 17.20 2.66 -3.39
CA SER A 339 17.12 3.61 -2.28
C SER A 339 17.95 4.84 -2.64
N THR A 340 17.30 6.00 -2.64
CA THR A 340 17.93 7.30 -2.90
C THR A 340 18.59 7.85 -1.64
N ASN A 341 19.36 8.93 -1.79
CA ASN A 341 19.87 9.71 -0.68
C ASN A 341 18.73 10.54 -0.06
N SER A 342 18.10 9.99 0.98
CA SER A 342 17.00 10.65 1.70
C SER A 342 17.45 11.91 2.42
N ASP A 343 18.68 11.95 2.94
CA ASP A 343 19.18 13.13 3.67
C ASP A 343 19.28 14.35 2.75
N ALA A 344 19.76 14.16 1.51
CA ALA A 344 19.80 15.22 0.50
C ALA A 344 18.40 15.70 0.07
N LEU A 345 17.43 14.79 0.01
CA LEU A 345 16.05 15.10 -0.36
C LEU A 345 15.31 15.83 0.75
N GLU A 346 15.35 15.28 1.97
CA GLU A 346 14.49 15.67 3.07
C GLU A 346 15.10 16.76 3.94
N ARG A 347 16.43 16.87 3.96
CA ARG A 347 17.19 17.84 4.78
C ARG A 347 16.79 17.78 6.27
N PRO A 348 16.96 16.62 6.93
CA PRO A 348 16.59 16.45 8.34
C PRO A 348 17.32 17.41 9.29
N GLU A 349 18.50 17.91 8.89
CA GLU A 349 19.30 18.89 9.65
C GLU A 349 18.63 20.25 9.82
N LEU A 350 17.60 20.58 9.03
CA LEU A 350 16.81 21.80 9.20
C LEU A 350 15.95 21.77 10.47
N ARG A 351 15.75 20.60 11.06
CA ARG A 351 14.93 20.44 12.24
C ARG A 351 15.66 20.89 13.50
N SER A 352 15.00 21.75 14.28
CA SER A 352 15.53 22.26 15.55
C SER A 352 15.16 21.38 16.76
N ASN A 353 14.07 20.62 16.70
CA ASN A 353 13.64 19.66 17.73
C ASN A 353 14.14 18.23 17.42
N PRO A 354 15.08 17.64 18.18
CA PRO A 354 15.67 16.34 17.84
C PRO A 354 14.71 15.16 18.00
N GLU A 355 13.71 15.28 18.87
CA GLU A 355 12.71 14.23 19.16
C GLU A 355 11.31 14.78 18.86
N PRO A 356 10.93 14.90 17.57
CA PRO A 356 9.63 15.45 17.20
C PRO A 356 8.51 14.52 17.64
N ARG A 357 7.35 15.10 18.02
CA ARG A 357 6.12 14.33 18.16
C ARG A 357 5.82 13.55 16.87
N VAL A 358 5.62 12.24 17.00
CA VAL A 358 5.26 11.35 15.88
C VAL A 358 3.81 10.91 16.02
N VAL A 359 3.02 11.11 14.96
CA VAL A 359 1.62 10.68 14.87
C VAL A 359 1.54 9.53 13.87
N ASN A 360 1.08 8.36 14.33
CA ASN A 360 0.82 7.24 13.44
C ASN A 360 -0.43 7.48 12.60
N MET A 361 -0.32 7.37 11.28
CA MET A 361 -1.42 7.72 10.38
C MET A 361 -2.67 6.84 10.53
N ASN A 362 -2.53 5.62 11.06
CA ASN A 362 -3.65 4.73 11.38
C ASN A 362 -4.42 5.22 12.61
N ARG A 363 -3.78 5.96 13.52
CA ARG A 363 -4.39 6.51 14.73
C ARG A 363 -4.80 7.97 14.58
N ILE A 364 -4.89 8.49 13.35
CA ILE A 364 -5.17 9.91 13.10
C ILE A 364 -6.50 10.38 13.73
N GLY A 365 -7.53 9.53 13.76
CA GLY A 365 -8.80 9.87 14.41
C GLY A 365 -8.66 10.12 15.92
N GLU A 366 -7.73 9.42 16.60
CA GLU A 366 -7.42 9.67 18.01
C GLU A 366 -6.61 10.95 18.17
N ALA A 367 -5.55 11.11 17.37
CA ALA A 367 -4.68 12.28 17.44
C ALA A 367 -5.43 13.60 17.17
N LEU A 368 -6.41 13.59 16.25
CA LEU A 368 -7.26 14.74 15.95
C LEU A 368 -8.25 15.09 17.07
N LEU A 369 -8.48 14.19 18.03
CA LEU A 369 -9.41 14.42 19.15
C LEU A 369 -8.70 14.46 20.51
N GLU A 370 -7.37 14.37 20.51
CA GLU A 370 -6.54 14.48 21.70
C GLU A 370 -6.60 15.90 22.28
N ALA A 371 -6.75 15.99 23.62
CA ALA A 371 -6.86 17.26 24.32
C ALA A 371 -5.52 17.78 24.90
N GLU A 372 -4.59 16.87 25.21
CA GLU A 372 -3.31 17.23 25.85
C GLU A 372 -2.35 17.90 24.86
N GLN A 373 -2.18 17.30 23.69
CA GLN A 373 -1.41 17.87 22.58
C GLN A 373 -2.31 18.00 21.34
N PRO A 374 -3.22 18.99 21.30
CA PRO A 374 -4.16 19.10 20.20
C PRO A 374 -3.46 19.48 18.90
N ILE A 375 -3.80 18.77 17.81
CA ILE A 375 -3.48 19.23 16.46
C ILE A 375 -4.35 20.47 16.16
N ARG A 376 -3.71 21.57 15.78
CA ARG A 376 -4.32 22.88 15.51
C ARG A 376 -4.30 23.24 14.04
N ALA A 377 -3.31 22.72 13.30
CA ALA A 377 -3.30 22.84 11.85
C ALA A 377 -2.86 21.53 11.19
N MET A 378 -3.38 21.28 9.98
CA MET A 378 -3.03 20.10 9.20
C MET A 378 -2.91 20.43 7.72
N MET A 379 -1.91 19.84 7.08
CA MET A 379 -1.66 19.95 5.64
C MET A 379 -1.82 18.58 5.00
N VAL A 380 -2.87 18.38 4.20
CA VAL A 380 -3.14 17.10 3.52
C VAL A 380 -2.77 17.19 2.05
N TYR A 381 -1.96 16.24 1.57
CA TYR A 381 -1.54 16.14 0.17
C TYR A 381 -1.24 14.68 -0.17
N CYS A 382 -1.44 14.29 -1.43
CA CYS A 382 -1.27 12.91 -1.89
C CYS A 382 -2.04 11.86 -1.05
N SER A 383 -3.12 12.24 -0.36
CA SER A 383 -3.90 11.33 0.49
C SER A 383 -5.32 11.85 0.71
N ASN A 384 -6.25 10.95 1.05
CA ASN A 384 -7.65 11.25 1.34
C ASN A 384 -8.08 10.56 2.65
N PRO A 385 -7.60 11.03 3.83
CA PRO A 385 -7.80 10.38 5.13
C PRO A 385 -9.26 10.10 5.48
N LEU A 386 -10.21 10.95 5.08
CA LEU A 386 -11.64 10.68 5.31
C LEU A 386 -12.21 9.49 4.53
N VAL A 387 -11.40 8.85 3.68
CA VAL A 387 -11.77 7.60 3.00
C VAL A 387 -10.79 6.48 3.33
N VAL A 388 -9.48 6.77 3.42
CA VAL A 388 -8.44 5.73 3.55
C VAL A 388 -8.07 5.40 4.99
N ALA A 389 -8.20 6.32 5.94
CA ALA A 389 -7.83 6.06 7.33
C ALA A 389 -8.90 5.19 8.02
N PRO A 390 -8.48 4.26 8.93
CA PRO A 390 -9.42 3.47 9.70
C PRO A 390 -10.18 4.31 10.72
N ASP A 391 -11.24 3.75 11.31
CA ASP A 391 -12.16 4.43 12.23
C ASP A 391 -12.65 5.77 11.65
N THR A 392 -13.11 5.74 10.40
CA THR A 392 -13.40 6.93 9.60
C THR A 392 -14.39 7.88 10.27
N GLU A 393 -15.37 7.38 11.03
CA GLU A 393 -16.32 8.23 11.77
C GLU A 393 -15.59 9.09 12.82
N ARG A 394 -14.58 8.54 13.51
CA ARG A 394 -13.73 9.31 14.45
C ARG A 394 -12.87 10.33 13.72
N VAL A 395 -12.29 9.95 12.57
CA VAL A 395 -11.50 10.86 11.73
C VAL A 395 -12.38 12.04 11.28
N GLU A 396 -13.59 11.78 10.82
CA GLU A 396 -14.55 12.81 10.40
C GLU A 396 -14.87 13.81 11.51
N ARG A 397 -15.13 13.34 12.74
CA ARG A 397 -15.31 14.24 13.90
C ARG A 397 -14.08 15.13 14.14
N GLY A 398 -12.88 14.58 13.95
CA GLY A 398 -11.63 15.32 14.06
C GLY A 398 -11.54 16.44 13.02
N PHE A 399 -11.80 16.12 11.76
CA PHE A 399 -11.81 17.10 10.66
C PHE A 399 -12.94 18.12 10.76
N ALA A 400 -14.07 17.78 11.40
CA ALA A 400 -15.22 18.67 11.59
C ALA A 400 -14.99 19.74 12.67
N ARG A 401 -13.87 19.69 13.40
CA ARG A 401 -13.51 20.70 14.40
C ARG A 401 -13.28 22.07 13.76
N GLU A 402 -14.01 23.09 14.20
CA GLU A 402 -13.84 24.47 13.72
C GLU A 402 -12.52 25.10 14.21
N ASP A 403 -11.89 24.57 15.25
CA ASP A 403 -10.60 25.04 15.76
C ASP A 403 -9.38 24.37 15.09
N LEU A 404 -9.61 23.52 14.07
CA LEU A 404 -8.58 22.88 13.27
C LEU A 404 -8.45 23.58 11.91
N PHE A 405 -7.35 24.29 11.68
CA PHE A 405 -7.06 24.87 10.36
C PHE A 405 -6.54 23.78 9.40
N THR A 406 -7.28 23.52 8.32
CA THR A 406 -6.97 22.42 7.38
C THR A 406 -6.66 22.95 6.00
N VAL A 407 -5.52 22.58 5.44
CA VAL A 407 -5.15 22.86 4.06
C VAL A 407 -5.13 21.55 3.29
N VAL A 408 -5.73 21.52 2.10
CA VAL A 408 -5.73 20.33 1.24
C VAL A 408 -5.19 20.71 -0.13
N HIS A 409 -4.17 19.98 -0.60
CA HIS A 409 -3.60 20.12 -1.94
C HIS A 409 -3.90 18.86 -2.75
N ASP A 410 -4.84 18.97 -3.68
CA ASP A 410 -5.40 17.81 -4.38
C ASP A 410 -5.73 18.13 -5.84
N LEU A 411 -5.93 17.06 -6.59
CA LEU A 411 -6.44 17.09 -7.94
C LEU A 411 -7.94 17.39 -8.02
N PHE A 412 -8.69 17.01 -6.98
CA PHE A 412 -10.15 17.07 -6.91
C PHE A 412 -10.64 17.49 -5.54
N MET A 413 -11.89 17.93 -5.45
CA MET A 413 -12.57 18.10 -4.17
C MET A 413 -12.99 16.74 -3.60
N THR A 414 -12.02 16.02 -3.02
CA THR A 414 -12.22 14.74 -2.31
C THR A 414 -13.07 14.89 -1.05
N ASP A 415 -13.50 13.79 -0.43
CA ASP A 415 -14.19 13.82 0.86
C ASP A 415 -13.40 14.60 1.91
N THR A 416 -12.08 14.42 1.97
CA THR A 416 -11.20 15.21 2.85
C THR A 416 -11.19 16.69 2.45
N ALA A 417 -11.11 17.00 1.16
CA ALA A 417 -11.05 18.38 0.67
C ALA A 417 -12.28 19.22 1.08
N LYS A 418 -13.45 18.60 1.27
CA LYS A 418 -14.66 19.30 1.75
C LYS A 418 -14.54 19.90 3.16
N TYR A 419 -13.55 19.47 3.94
CA TYR A 419 -13.28 19.94 5.31
C TYR A 419 -12.12 20.95 5.38
N ALA A 420 -11.49 21.24 4.23
CA ALA A 420 -10.42 22.21 4.12
C ALA A 420 -10.93 23.63 4.41
N ASP A 421 -10.08 24.44 5.04
CA ASP A 421 -10.21 25.90 5.11
C ASP A 421 -9.60 26.54 3.86
N ILE A 422 -8.48 25.98 3.36
CA ILE A 422 -7.85 26.34 2.08
C ILE A 422 -7.69 25.09 1.22
N LEU A 423 -8.21 25.15 0.00
CA LEU A 423 -8.12 24.08 -1.01
C LEU A 423 -7.27 24.54 -2.20
N LEU A 424 -6.20 23.82 -2.49
CA LEU A 424 -5.18 24.18 -3.48
C LEU A 424 -5.18 23.19 -4.66
N PRO A 425 -5.06 23.68 -5.91
CA PRO A 425 -5.02 22.84 -7.10
C PRO A 425 -3.62 22.22 -7.31
N ALA A 426 -3.52 20.89 -7.19
CA ALA A 426 -2.27 20.16 -7.42
C ALA A 426 -2.03 19.83 -8.89
N LYS A 427 -0.78 19.84 -9.35
CA LYS A 427 -0.39 19.27 -10.65
C LYS A 427 -0.57 17.75 -10.66
N SER A 428 -1.01 17.19 -11.78
CA SER A 428 -0.88 15.76 -12.05
C SER A 428 0.56 15.40 -12.42
N SER A 429 0.87 14.11 -12.45
CA SER A 429 2.20 13.62 -12.80
C SER A 429 2.67 14.03 -14.20
N PHE A 430 1.75 14.30 -15.13
CA PHE A 430 2.11 14.69 -16.51
C PHE A 430 2.43 16.19 -16.64
N GLU A 431 2.27 16.96 -15.56
CA GLU A 431 2.50 18.41 -15.48
C GLU A 431 3.78 18.76 -14.70
N ALA A 432 4.45 17.79 -14.07
CA ALA A 432 5.56 18.02 -13.14
C ALA A 432 6.76 17.09 -13.43
N THR A 433 7.97 17.57 -13.09
CA THR A 433 9.19 16.76 -13.04
C THR A 433 9.19 15.94 -11.75
N ASP A 434 9.48 14.64 -11.82
CA ASP A 434 9.63 13.78 -10.64
C ASP A 434 10.47 12.53 -10.94
N LEU A 435 10.89 11.83 -9.89
CA LEU A 435 11.63 10.58 -9.94
C LEU A 435 10.74 9.45 -9.42
N TYR A 436 10.74 8.31 -10.12
CA TYR A 436 9.98 7.13 -9.73
C TYR A 436 10.88 5.91 -9.60
N THR A 437 10.61 5.12 -8.57
CA THR A 437 11.17 3.77 -8.40
C THR A 437 10.03 2.76 -8.39
N SER A 438 10.38 1.49 -8.56
CA SER A 438 9.44 0.38 -8.38
C SER A 438 9.78 -0.38 -7.12
N TYR A 439 8.74 -0.86 -6.44
CA TYR A 439 8.85 -1.80 -5.33
C TYR A 439 8.71 -3.26 -5.79
N TRP A 440 8.91 -3.55 -7.08
CA TRP A 440 8.86 -4.91 -7.64
C TRP A 440 9.96 -5.16 -8.68
N HIS A 441 10.19 -4.25 -9.62
CA HIS A 441 11.24 -4.37 -10.64
C HIS A 441 12.40 -3.38 -10.43
N GLN A 442 13.51 -3.59 -11.14
CA GLN A 442 14.81 -2.95 -10.88
C GLN A 442 15.10 -1.78 -11.83
N TYR A 443 14.11 -0.90 -12.06
CA TYR A 443 14.26 0.24 -12.95
C TYR A 443 13.85 1.51 -12.22
N VAL A 444 14.63 2.57 -12.43
CA VAL A 444 14.37 3.94 -11.97
C VAL A 444 13.96 4.77 -13.17
N HIS A 445 12.98 5.64 -13.02
CA HIS A 445 12.40 6.42 -14.11
C HIS A 445 12.39 7.90 -13.81
N LEU A 446 12.62 8.70 -14.86
CA LEU A 446 12.43 10.14 -14.82
C LEU A 446 11.13 10.51 -15.52
N GLN A 447 10.29 11.28 -14.82
CA GLN A 447 9.14 11.96 -15.38
C GLN A 447 9.49 13.42 -15.62
N GLU A 448 9.19 13.92 -16.82
CA GLU A 448 9.26 15.34 -17.15
C GLU A 448 7.87 15.84 -17.58
N PRO A 449 7.54 17.12 -17.40
CA PRO A 449 6.27 17.68 -17.85
C PRO A 449 6.04 17.48 -19.36
N VAL A 450 4.90 16.88 -19.69
CA VAL A 450 4.47 16.66 -21.10
C VAL A 450 3.45 17.71 -21.53
N ILE A 451 2.65 18.19 -20.59
CA ILE A 451 1.66 19.25 -20.77
C ILE A 451 1.94 20.43 -19.83
N ALA A 452 1.43 21.60 -20.21
CA ALA A 452 1.39 22.75 -19.31
C ALA A 452 0.45 22.47 -18.12
N PRO A 453 0.65 23.15 -16.99
CA PRO A 453 -0.24 23.03 -15.84
C PRO A 453 -1.68 23.37 -16.20
N VAL A 454 -2.63 22.60 -15.67
CA VAL A 454 -4.06 22.86 -15.79
C VAL A 454 -4.43 23.96 -14.80
N GLY A 455 -5.03 25.05 -15.30
CA GLY A 455 -5.36 26.22 -14.49
C GLY A 455 -4.12 26.84 -13.86
N GLU A 456 -4.20 27.14 -12.57
CA GLU A 456 -3.11 27.68 -11.76
C GLU A 456 -2.45 26.59 -10.90
N SER A 457 -2.53 25.32 -11.29
CA SER A 457 -2.03 24.23 -10.46
C SER A 457 -0.52 24.26 -10.21
N LYS A 458 -0.10 23.81 -9.01
CA LYS A 458 1.31 23.72 -8.58
C LYS A 458 1.65 22.30 -8.16
N SER A 459 2.90 21.87 -8.36
CA SER A 459 3.42 20.63 -7.78
C SER A 459 3.63 20.78 -6.28
N ASN A 460 3.81 19.67 -5.56
CA ASN A 460 4.18 19.73 -4.14
C ASN A 460 5.52 20.46 -3.97
N VAL A 461 6.50 20.23 -4.86
CA VAL A 461 7.79 20.95 -4.82
C VAL A 461 7.56 22.46 -4.88
N GLU A 462 6.82 22.95 -5.88
CA GLU A 462 6.53 24.39 -6.03
C GLU A 462 5.74 24.96 -4.84
N LEU A 463 4.76 24.20 -4.32
CA LEU A 463 3.95 24.64 -3.18
C LEU A 463 4.82 24.83 -1.93
N PHE A 464 5.61 23.83 -1.57
CA PHE A 464 6.42 23.88 -0.35
C PHE A 464 7.61 24.84 -0.49
N SER A 465 8.13 25.05 -1.72
CA SER A 465 9.04 26.16 -2.02
C SER A 465 8.41 27.52 -1.71
N LEU A 466 7.20 27.79 -2.22
CA LEU A 466 6.51 29.06 -1.98
C LEU A 466 6.22 29.29 -0.49
N LEU A 467 5.75 28.25 0.20
CA LEU A 467 5.53 28.32 1.65
C LEU A 467 6.83 28.58 2.41
N GLY A 468 7.92 27.88 2.08
CA GLY A 468 9.22 28.07 2.74
C GLY A 468 9.78 29.48 2.56
N LEU A 469 9.71 30.02 1.34
CA LEU A 469 10.13 31.39 1.04
C LEU A 469 9.26 32.43 1.79
N ALA A 470 7.93 32.24 1.84
CA ALA A 470 7.03 33.13 2.59
C ALA A 470 7.17 33.00 4.12
N MET A 471 7.67 31.87 4.62
CA MET A 471 8.10 31.70 6.01
C MET A 471 9.44 32.38 6.32
N GLY A 472 10.18 32.83 5.30
CA GLY A 472 11.50 33.45 5.45
C GLY A 472 12.64 32.45 5.63
N TYR A 473 12.45 31.20 5.19
CA TYR A 473 13.50 30.19 5.21
C TYR A 473 14.52 30.40 4.08
N ASP A 474 15.62 29.65 4.15
CA ASP A 474 16.77 29.82 3.26
C ASP A 474 16.39 29.70 1.77
N PRO A 475 16.56 30.78 0.98
CA PRO A 475 16.21 30.77 -0.44
C PRO A 475 17.10 29.84 -1.27
N GLU A 476 18.29 29.47 -0.80
CA GLU A 476 19.13 28.48 -1.50
C GLU A 476 18.52 27.08 -1.42
N ILE A 477 17.90 26.73 -0.29
CA ILE A 477 17.28 25.40 -0.07
C ILE A 477 15.89 25.34 -0.67
N PHE A 478 15.06 26.37 -0.44
CA PHE A 478 13.68 26.41 -0.90
C PHE A 478 13.54 26.91 -2.34
N GLY A 479 14.64 27.39 -2.94
CA GLY A 479 14.74 27.75 -4.36
C GLY A 479 15.31 26.64 -5.26
N GLU A 480 15.69 25.47 -4.72
CA GLU A 480 16.20 24.35 -5.53
C GLU A 480 15.14 23.87 -6.54
N THR A 481 15.59 23.61 -7.78
CA THR A 481 14.72 23.04 -8.82
C THR A 481 14.55 21.53 -8.63
N PRO A 482 13.49 20.91 -9.20
CA PRO A 482 13.34 19.46 -9.19
C PRO A 482 14.57 18.71 -9.71
N GLU A 483 15.24 19.22 -10.74
CA GLU A 483 16.45 18.61 -11.30
C GLU A 483 17.62 18.62 -10.31
N GLN A 484 17.80 19.71 -9.55
CA GLN A 484 18.81 19.79 -8.50
C GLN A 484 18.51 18.80 -7.36
N MET A 485 17.25 18.71 -6.96
CA MET A 485 16.81 17.74 -5.95
C MET A 485 17.03 16.29 -6.41
N ILE A 486 16.70 15.96 -7.67
CA ILE A 486 16.94 14.62 -8.24
C ILE A 486 18.43 14.31 -8.30
N ALA A 487 19.27 15.27 -8.72
CA ALA A 487 20.71 15.09 -8.73
C ALA A 487 21.25 14.80 -7.32
N GLY A 488 20.78 15.53 -6.31
CA GLY A 488 21.10 15.26 -4.90
C GLY A 488 20.64 13.87 -4.44
N ALA A 489 19.43 13.47 -4.80
CA ALA A 489 18.85 12.17 -4.44
C ALA A 489 19.61 10.97 -5.02
N LEU A 490 20.27 11.16 -6.17
CA LEU A 490 21.03 10.11 -6.88
C LEU A 490 22.52 10.11 -6.53
N THR A 491 23.00 11.11 -5.81
CA THR A 491 24.41 11.24 -5.42
C THR A 491 24.68 10.60 -4.06
N ASP A 492 25.83 9.93 -3.93
CA ASP A 492 26.34 9.36 -2.67
C ASP A 492 25.32 8.50 -1.89
N THR A 493 24.49 7.74 -2.60
CA THR A 493 23.41 6.93 -2.00
C THR A 493 23.88 5.85 -1.03
N GLY A 494 25.17 5.50 -1.03
CA GLY A 494 25.72 4.36 -0.28
C GLY A 494 25.16 3.00 -0.75
N ASN A 495 24.38 2.98 -1.83
CA ASN A 495 23.69 1.80 -2.32
C ASN A 495 24.34 1.30 -3.63
N PRO A 496 25.02 0.15 -3.63
CA PRO A 496 25.70 -0.36 -4.83
C PRO A 496 24.75 -0.68 -5.99
N TYR A 497 23.46 -0.91 -5.73
CA TYR A 497 22.47 -1.13 -6.80
C TYR A 497 22.19 0.14 -7.60
N MET A 498 22.48 1.32 -7.05
CA MET A 498 22.26 2.62 -7.72
C MET A 498 23.43 3.03 -8.63
N ASN A 499 24.49 2.21 -8.72
CA ASN A 499 25.62 2.48 -9.60
C ASN A 499 25.15 2.68 -11.05
N GLY A 500 25.55 3.81 -11.65
CA GLY A 500 25.17 4.17 -13.03
C GLY A 500 23.78 4.82 -13.18
N VAL A 501 23.01 4.96 -12.09
CA VAL A 501 21.76 5.74 -12.08
C VAL A 501 22.09 7.20 -11.82
N THR A 502 22.23 7.99 -12.88
CA THR A 502 22.44 9.45 -12.79
C THR A 502 21.30 10.21 -13.47
N LEU A 503 21.17 11.51 -13.19
CA LEU A 503 20.18 12.35 -13.85
C LEU A 503 20.41 12.39 -15.37
N GLU A 504 21.67 12.47 -15.82
CA GLU A 504 22.03 12.49 -17.23
C GLU A 504 21.61 11.19 -17.93
N ALA A 505 21.91 10.05 -17.32
CA ALA A 505 21.52 8.75 -17.85
C ALA A 505 19.98 8.61 -17.92
N LEU A 506 19.26 9.12 -16.92
CA LEU A 506 17.80 9.14 -16.92
C LEU A 506 17.21 10.12 -17.95
N GLN A 507 17.85 11.26 -18.22
CA GLN A 507 17.44 12.19 -19.27
C GLN A 507 17.65 11.59 -20.67
N GLU A 508 18.75 10.86 -20.86
CA GLU A 508 19.06 10.18 -22.12
C GLU A 508 18.14 8.97 -22.37
N HIS A 509 17.97 8.10 -21.37
CA HIS A 509 17.33 6.79 -21.55
C HIS A 509 15.91 6.69 -21.00
N ARG A 510 15.43 7.68 -20.23
CA ARG A 510 14.12 7.74 -19.54
C ARG A 510 13.94 6.78 -18.38
N PHE A 511 14.54 5.59 -18.47
CA PHE A 511 14.66 4.65 -17.38
C PHE A 511 16.02 3.99 -17.38
N VAL A 512 16.55 3.72 -16.19
CA VAL A 512 17.85 3.07 -15.99
C VAL A 512 17.66 1.84 -15.12
N LYS A 513 18.26 0.71 -15.53
CA LYS A 513 18.25 -0.52 -14.74
C LYS A 513 19.28 -0.39 -13.61
N LEU A 514 18.91 -0.84 -12.41
CA LEU A 514 19.84 -0.96 -11.30
C LEU A 514 20.98 -1.94 -11.63
N ASP A 515 22.15 -1.73 -11.03
CA ASP A 515 23.26 -2.68 -11.06
C ASP A 515 22.95 -3.89 -10.19
N MET A 516 22.57 -5.00 -10.82
CA MET A 516 22.20 -6.23 -10.12
C MET A 516 23.37 -7.18 -9.87
N ALA A 517 24.61 -6.79 -10.19
CA ALA A 517 25.78 -7.62 -9.89
C ALA A 517 25.88 -8.04 -8.40
N PRO A 518 25.59 -7.18 -7.41
CA PRO A 518 25.61 -7.57 -5.99
C PRO A 518 24.56 -8.63 -5.60
N HIS A 519 23.54 -8.84 -6.44
CA HIS A 519 22.50 -9.83 -6.15
C HIS A 519 23.02 -11.27 -6.27
N ALA A 520 24.09 -11.54 -7.04
CA ALA A 520 24.57 -12.91 -7.25
C ALA A 520 25.05 -13.61 -5.97
N SER A 521 25.54 -12.86 -4.98
CA SER A 521 26.08 -13.38 -3.71
C SER A 521 25.26 -12.95 -2.49
N TYR A 522 24.01 -12.49 -2.66
CA TYR A 522 23.25 -11.87 -1.57
C TYR A 522 23.00 -12.78 -0.35
N LEU A 523 22.92 -14.10 -0.57
CA LEU A 523 22.74 -15.10 0.50
C LEU A 523 24.02 -15.40 1.28
N GLU A 524 25.19 -14.99 0.78
CA GLU A 524 26.46 -15.19 1.49
C GLU A 524 26.56 -14.30 2.72
N GLN A 525 25.94 -13.12 2.67
CA GLN A 525 25.87 -12.17 3.77
C GLN A 525 24.57 -11.36 3.67
N LEU A 526 23.55 -11.76 4.42
CA LEU A 526 22.32 -11.00 4.55
C LEU A 526 22.48 -9.85 5.57
N PRO A 527 21.72 -8.75 5.43
CA PRO A 527 21.70 -7.65 6.40
C PRO A 527 20.85 -7.99 7.65
N THR A 528 20.87 -9.24 8.08
CA THR A 528 20.34 -9.74 9.35
C THR A 528 21.45 -9.70 10.41
N PRO A 529 21.14 -9.63 11.71
CA PRO A 529 22.14 -9.73 12.78
C PRO A 529 23.09 -10.94 12.65
N SER A 530 22.57 -12.10 12.25
CA SER A 530 23.36 -13.32 12.05
C SER A 530 24.11 -13.43 10.71
N GLY A 531 23.86 -12.52 9.76
CA GLY A 531 24.30 -12.65 8.37
C GLY A 531 23.59 -13.73 7.54
N LYS A 532 22.61 -14.44 8.12
CA LYS A 532 21.90 -15.59 7.54
C LYS A 532 20.37 -15.42 7.61
N ILE A 533 19.62 -16.31 6.98
CA ILE A 533 18.16 -16.33 7.08
C ILE A 533 17.76 -16.71 8.52
N GLU A 534 17.05 -15.82 9.22
CA GLU A 534 16.68 -16.01 10.62
C GLU A 534 15.31 -16.67 10.77
N LEU A 535 15.31 -18.01 10.87
CA LEU A 535 14.12 -18.80 11.21
C LEU A 535 13.75 -18.64 12.69
N PHE A 536 14.78 -18.50 13.53
CA PHE A 536 14.68 -17.98 14.90
C PHE A 536 15.32 -16.58 14.91
N SER A 537 14.60 -15.55 15.37
CA SER A 537 15.13 -14.19 15.46
C SER A 537 15.33 -13.75 16.90
N GLU A 538 16.60 -13.55 17.30
CA GLU A 538 16.96 -13.04 18.63
C GLU A 538 16.41 -11.62 18.85
N ALA A 539 16.47 -10.78 17.80
CA ALA A 539 15.96 -9.41 17.85
C ALA A 539 14.44 -9.35 18.11
N MET A 540 13.68 -10.40 17.77
CA MET A 540 12.27 -10.51 18.16
C MET A 540 12.11 -10.90 19.64
N ALA A 541 12.91 -11.87 20.11
CA ALA A 541 12.90 -12.28 21.52
C ALA A 541 13.23 -11.12 22.46
N GLU A 542 14.24 -10.31 22.13
CA GLU A 542 14.63 -9.11 22.88
C GLU A 542 13.51 -8.07 22.98
N ARG A 543 12.59 -8.04 22.01
CA ARG A 543 11.41 -7.17 22.00
C ARG A 543 10.16 -7.83 22.61
N GLY A 544 10.28 -9.02 23.18
CA GLY A 544 9.17 -9.77 23.77
C GLY A 544 8.20 -10.37 22.74
N LEU A 545 8.61 -10.45 21.47
CA LEU A 545 7.85 -11.10 20.40
C LEU A 545 8.26 -12.58 20.27
N PRO A 546 7.39 -13.47 19.75
CA PRO A 546 7.78 -14.85 19.47
C PRO A 546 8.96 -14.90 18.47
N PRO A 547 10.09 -15.52 18.82
CA PRO A 547 11.25 -15.58 17.93
C PRO A 547 11.09 -16.57 16.78
N LEU A 548 10.16 -17.52 16.92
CA LEU A 548 9.78 -18.51 15.90
C LEU A 548 8.44 -18.12 15.27
N PRO A 549 8.18 -18.49 13.99
CA PRO A 549 6.89 -18.24 13.38
C PRO A 549 5.80 -18.93 14.20
N THR A 550 4.79 -18.18 14.63
CA THR A 550 3.79 -18.65 15.60
C THR A 550 2.42 -18.11 15.24
N TYR A 551 1.40 -18.96 15.20
CA TYR A 551 0.02 -18.51 15.04
C TYR A 551 -0.49 -17.85 16.32
N ARG A 552 -1.13 -16.69 16.18
CA ARG A 552 -1.92 -16.03 17.22
C ARG A 552 -3.27 -15.66 16.61
N ALA A 553 -4.36 -15.96 17.32
CA ALA A 553 -5.68 -15.53 16.92
C ALA A 553 -5.78 -14.00 16.85
N LEU A 554 -6.70 -13.51 16.02
CA LEU A 554 -6.98 -12.07 15.90
C LEU A 554 -7.53 -11.53 17.22
N VAL A 555 -7.32 -10.23 17.47
CA VAL A 555 -7.81 -9.57 18.69
C VAL A 555 -9.33 -9.46 18.65
N GLU A 556 -9.84 -9.08 17.48
CA GLU A 556 -11.24 -9.05 17.12
C GLU A 556 -11.40 -10.00 15.94
N GLY A 557 -12.12 -11.10 16.16
CA GLY A 557 -12.41 -12.05 15.09
C GLY A 557 -12.56 -13.48 15.53
N TYR A 558 -12.82 -14.32 14.53
CA TYR A 558 -13.14 -15.73 14.71
C TYR A 558 -12.30 -16.56 13.76
N ASP A 559 -11.93 -17.75 14.23
CA ASP A 559 -11.27 -18.79 13.45
C ASP A 559 -12.03 -20.11 13.63
N GLY A 560 -11.53 -21.21 13.06
CA GLY A 560 -12.24 -22.48 13.16
C GLY A 560 -12.14 -23.17 14.54
N GLU A 561 -11.22 -22.76 15.43
CA GLU A 561 -11.18 -23.22 16.83
C GLU A 561 -11.95 -22.27 17.77
N HIS A 562 -12.12 -21.01 17.39
CA HIS A 562 -12.84 -19.97 18.12
C HIS A 562 -13.95 -19.37 17.24
N PRO A 563 -15.00 -20.15 16.87
CA PRO A 563 -16.09 -19.66 16.04
C PRO A 563 -16.98 -18.66 16.81
N ALA A 564 -17.66 -17.78 16.07
CA ALA A 564 -18.65 -16.87 16.66
C ALA A 564 -19.80 -17.67 17.32
N GLY A 565 -20.09 -17.32 18.57
CA GLY A 565 -21.18 -17.86 19.37
C GLY A 565 -22.48 -17.05 19.24
N PRO A 566 -23.58 -17.53 19.86
CA PRO A 566 -24.88 -16.83 19.82
C PRO A 566 -24.90 -15.48 20.54
N ASP A 567 -24.00 -15.26 21.50
CA ASP A 567 -23.90 -14.04 22.31
C ASP A 567 -23.00 -12.98 21.67
N ASP A 568 -22.33 -13.31 20.56
CA ASP A 568 -21.47 -12.39 19.83
C ASP A 568 -22.31 -11.34 19.08
N VAL A 569 -22.08 -10.07 19.39
CA VAL A 569 -22.84 -8.95 18.82
C VAL A 569 -22.53 -8.73 17.33
N HIS A 570 -21.32 -9.10 16.90
CA HIS A 570 -20.80 -8.89 15.55
C HIS A 570 -20.16 -10.20 15.04
N PRO A 571 -20.95 -11.20 14.62
CA PRO A 571 -20.46 -12.56 14.40
C PRO A 571 -19.81 -12.78 13.03
N LEU A 572 -19.63 -11.74 12.20
CA LEU A 572 -19.07 -11.87 10.85
C LEU A 572 -17.74 -11.14 10.73
N MET A 573 -16.70 -11.83 10.25
CA MET A 573 -15.43 -11.22 9.84
C MET A 573 -15.64 -10.31 8.63
N PHE A 574 -15.08 -9.11 8.65
CA PHE A 574 -15.20 -8.12 7.58
C PHE A 574 -13.85 -7.81 6.93
N LEU A 575 -13.79 -7.92 5.61
CA LEU A 575 -12.62 -7.55 4.81
C LEU A 575 -12.97 -6.49 3.77
N SER A 576 -12.04 -5.54 3.57
CA SER A 576 -12.16 -4.44 2.60
C SER A 576 -11.06 -4.45 1.50
N PRO A 577 -10.89 -5.54 0.73
CA PRO A 577 -9.81 -5.62 -0.27
C PRO A 577 -10.03 -4.65 -1.44
N PRO A 578 -8.99 -4.32 -2.23
CA PRO A 578 -9.07 -3.29 -3.27
C PRO A 578 -10.01 -3.65 -4.43
N ASN A 579 -10.52 -2.61 -5.10
CA ASN A 579 -11.24 -2.69 -6.37
C ASN A 579 -10.32 -2.91 -7.56
N HIS A 580 -10.90 -3.29 -8.70
CA HIS A 580 -10.12 -3.54 -9.92
C HIS A 580 -9.78 -2.26 -10.70
N ASN A 581 -10.73 -1.35 -10.79
CA ASN A 581 -10.70 -0.13 -11.60
C ASN A 581 -10.53 1.14 -10.75
N PHE A 582 -10.50 1.03 -9.43
CA PHE A 582 -10.01 2.11 -8.57
C PHE A 582 -8.59 1.80 -8.10
N LEU A 583 -7.92 2.82 -7.60
CA LEU A 583 -6.72 2.66 -6.81
C LEU A 583 -6.94 3.35 -5.48
N ASN A 584 -7.16 2.57 -4.42
CA ASN A 584 -7.66 3.10 -3.16
C ASN A 584 -8.90 3.98 -3.43
N SER A 585 -8.88 5.24 -3.04
CA SER A 585 -9.95 6.22 -3.29
C SER A 585 -9.76 7.03 -4.58
N SER A 586 -8.66 6.83 -5.33
CA SER A 586 -8.48 7.45 -6.66
C SER A 586 -9.39 6.80 -7.71
N PHE A 587 -9.83 7.62 -8.67
CA PHE A 587 -10.81 7.29 -9.71
C PHE A 587 -12.25 7.05 -9.22
N ALA A 588 -12.50 7.08 -7.91
CA ALA A 588 -13.84 6.88 -7.36
C ALA A 588 -14.83 7.99 -7.74
N ASN A 589 -14.35 9.16 -8.21
CA ASN A 589 -15.16 10.25 -8.76
C ASN A 589 -15.34 10.19 -10.29
N THR A 590 -14.64 9.30 -10.99
CA THR A 590 -14.67 9.23 -12.45
C THR A 590 -15.79 8.31 -12.93
N GLU A 591 -16.77 8.87 -13.64
CA GLU A 591 -17.99 8.15 -14.05
C GLU A 591 -17.67 6.84 -14.81
N LYS A 592 -16.69 6.86 -15.71
CA LYS A 592 -16.28 5.66 -16.45
C LYS A 592 -15.79 4.53 -15.53
N HIS A 593 -15.03 4.86 -14.50
CA HIS A 593 -14.52 3.87 -13.54
C HIS A 593 -15.63 3.39 -12.60
N GLN A 594 -16.52 4.28 -12.16
CA GLN A 594 -17.72 3.90 -11.40
C GLN A 594 -18.59 2.92 -12.19
N ARG A 595 -18.86 3.16 -13.47
CA ARG A 595 -19.61 2.23 -14.34
C ARG A 595 -18.92 0.87 -14.49
N MET A 596 -17.58 0.84 -14.56
CA MET A 596 -16.82 -0.42 -14.61
C MET A 596 -16.87 -1.20 -13.28
N GLU A 597 -16.87 -0.51 -12.14
CA GLU A 597 -17.06 -1.11 -10.81
C GLU A 597 -18.53 -1.40 -10.47
N LYS A 598 -19.47 -0.82 -11.23
CA LYS A 598 -20.91 -0.85 -11.02
C LYS A 598 -21.33 -0.09 -9.76
N MET A 599 -21.26 -0.74 -8.61
CA MET A 599 -21.73 -0.19 -7.33
C MET A 599 -21.04 -0.89 -6.14
N PRO A 600 -20.99 -0.25 -4.96
CA PRO A 600 -20.47 -0.88 -3.76
C PRO A 600 -21.38 -2.02 -3.30
N MET A 601 -20.79 -3.19 -3.03
CA MET A 601 -21.49 -4.43 -2.69
C MET A 601 -20.88 -5.10 -1.47
N LEU A 602 -21.71 -5.74 -0.66
CA LEU A 602 -21.30 -6.68 0.37
C LEU A 602 -21.48 -8.11 -0.13
N GLN A 603 -20.38 -8.82 -0.33
CA GLN A 603 -20.42 -10.25 -0.62
C GLN A 603 -20.62 -11.04 0.68
N ILE A 604 -21.61 -11.94 0.70
CA ILE A 604 -22.01 -12.72 1.88
C ILE A 604 -22.26 -14.18 1.48
N HIS A 605 -21.79 -15.12 2.31
CA HIS A 605 -22.01 -16.55 2.08
C HIS A 605 -23.50 -16.91 2.17
N PRO A 606 -24.01 -17.87 1.36
CA PRO A 606 -25.43 -18.27 1.40
C PRO A 606 -25.94 -18.65 2.78
N GLU A 607 -25.13 -19.34 3.60
CA GLU A 607 -25.50 -19.71 4.97
C GLU A 607 -25.73 -18.49 5.87
N ASP A 608 -24.84 -17.49 5.81
CA ASP A 608 -24.94 -16.28 6.62
C ASP A 608 -26.07 -15.38 6.16
N ALA A 609 -26.31 -15.32 4.84
CA ALA A 609 -27.43 -14.60 4.24
C ALA A 609 -28.77 -15.22 4.64
N ALA A 610 -28.89 -16.55 4.61
CA ALA A 610 -30.11 -17.27 4.99
C ALA A 610 -30.47 -17.03 6.46
N ARG A 611 -29.50 -17.07 7.38
CA ARG A 611 -29.70 -16.76 8.81
C ARG A 611 -30.24 -15.35 9.05
N ARG A 612 -29.98 -14.42 8.12
CA ARG A 612 -30.35 -13.00 8.20
C ARG A 612 -31.52 -12.61 7.30
N ASN A 613 -32.14 -13.57 6.60
CA ASN A 613 -33.19 -13.33 5.61
C ASN A 613 -32.78 -12.33 4.51
N ILE A 614 -31.51 -12.40 4.08
CA ILE A 614 -30.93 -11.56 3.02
C ILE A 614 -30.95 -12.35 1.70
N GLN A 615 -31.43 -11.72 0.64
CA GLN A 615 -31.37 -12.21 -0.73
C GLN A 615 -30.36 -11.43 -1.56
N ASP A 616 -30.02 -11.96 -2.73
CA ASP A 616 -29.15 -11.24 -3.66
C ASP A 616 -29.79 -9.92 -4.08
N SER A 617 -28.97 -8.89 -4.23
CA SER A 617 -29.38 -7.52 -4.59
C SER A 617 -30.21 -6.75 -3.54
N ASP A 618 -30.45 -7.33 -2.36
CA ASP A 618 -31.08 -6.61 -1.24
C ASP A 618 -30.21 -5.41 -0.80
N ALA A 619 -30.86 -4.32 -0.40
CA ALA A 619 -30.19 -3.24 0.31
C ALA A 619 -29.89 -3.69 1.76
N VAL A 620 -28.66 -3.49 2.21
CA VAL A 620 -28.22 -3.95 3.54
C VAL A 620 -27.50 -2.83 4.29
N VAL A 621 -27.66 -2.84 5.62
CA VAL A 621 -26.82 -2.07 6.54
C VAL A 621 -25.79 -3.01 7.13
N VAL A 622 -24.53 -2.58 7.12
CA VAL A 622 -23.41 -3.25 7.79
C VAL A 622 -22.93 -2.32 8.88
N TRP A 623 -22.75 -2.83 10.10
CA TRP A 623 -22.35 -1.99 11.23
C TRP A 623 -21.54 -2.75 12.27
N ASN A 624 -20.83 -1.97 13.07
CA ASN A 624 -20.30 -2.35 14.37
C ASN A 624 -20.34 -1.12 15.30
N GLU A 625 -19.62 -1.16 16.42
CA GLU A 625 -19.58 -0.04 17.38
C GLU A 625 -18.89 1.22 16.86
N ARG A 626 -18.09 1.10 15.79
CA ARG A 626 -17.34 2.22 15.19
C ARG A 626 -18.19 2.99 14.17
N GLY A 627 -18.99 2.30 13.38
CA GLY A 627 -19.75 2.96 12.33
C GLY A 627 -20.77 2.06 11.63
N ARG A 628 -21.41 2.63 10.60
CA ARG A 628 -22.38 1.95 9.75
C ARG A 628 -22.22 2.39 8.30
N ILE A 629 -22.45 1.46 7.39
CA ILE A 629 -22.47 1.70 5.95
C ILE A 629 -23.67 1.01 5.30
N GLU A 630 -24.04 1.49 4.12
CA GLU A 630 -25.17 1.02 3.33
C GLU A 630 -24.66 0.44 2.01
N LEU A 631 -24.85 -0.86 1.82
CA LEU A 631 -24.32 -1.63 0.70
C LEU A 631 -25.44 -2.42 0.02
N THR A 632 -25.13 -3.04 -1.10
CA THR A 632 -26.03 -3.97 -1.78
C THR A 632 -25.49 -5.38 -1.61
N ALA A 633 -26.32 -6.32 -1.14
CA ALA A 633 -25.91 -7.69 -0.91
C ALA A 633 -25.63 -8.42 -2.23
N LYS A 634 -24.57 -9.22 -2.23
CA LYS A 634 -24.26 -10.20 -3.27
C LYS A 634 -24.05 -11.55 -2.60
N VAL A 635 -24.99 -12.46 -2.79
CA VAL A 635 -24.93 -13.80 -2.16
C VAL A 635 -24.02 -14.69 -2.99
N SER A 636 -22.94 -15.22 -2.40
CA SER A 636 -21.90 -15.96 -3.13
C SER A 636 -21.08 -16.90 -2.25
N GLU A 637 -20.67 -18.05 -2.77
CA GLU A 637 -19.74 -19.00 -2.13
C GLU A 637 -18.26 -18.61 -2.34
N ALA A 638 -17.96 -17.31 -2.41
CA ALA A 638 -16.62 -16.83 -2.73
C ALA A 638 -15.67 -16.79 -1.53
N MET A 639 -16.15 -17.14 -0.34
CA MET A 639 -15.45 -17.13 0.94
C MET A 639 -16.05 -18.22 1.83
N LEU A 640 -15.36 -18.57 2.92
CA LEU A 640 -15.92 -19.47 3.94
C LEU A 640 -17.06 -18.77 4.73
N PRO A 641 -18.04 -19.53 5.28
CA PRO A 641 -19.05 -18.99 6.19
C PRO A 641 -18.44 -18.18 7.34
N GLY A 642 -19.19 -17.21 7.87
CA GLY A 642 -18.72 -16.30 8.91
C GLY A 642 -17.86 -15.14 8.39
N THR A 643 -17.69 -15.01 7.07
CA THR A 643 -16.89 -13.94 6.44
C THR A 643 -17.71 -13.15 5.42
N VAL A 644 -17.59 -11.83 5.47
CA VAL A 644 -18.18 -10.89 4.50
C VAL A 644 -17.13 -9.94 3.94
N ILE A 645 -17.33 -9.53 2.68
CA ILE A 645 -16.31 -8.81 1.91
C ILE A 645 -16.95 -7.64 1.17
N SER A 646 -16.44 -6.43 1.36
CA SER A 646 -16.81 -5.26 0.55
C SER A 646 -15.58 -4.69 -0.15
N GLN A 647 -15.55 -4.74 -1.48
CA GLN A 647 -14.37 -4.30 -2.21
C GLN A 647 -14.32 -2.78 -2.38
N GLY A 648 -13.10 -2.24 -2.21
CA GLY A 648 -12.73 -0.89 -2.62
C GLY A 648 -13.08 0.22 -1.65
N LEU A 649 -12.47 1.38 -1.91
CA LEU A 649 -12.64 2.58 -1.12
C LEU A 649 -13.47 3.60 -1.91
N TRP A 650 -14.78 3.42 -1.86
CA TRP A 650 -15.74 4.35 -2.46
C TRP A 650 -15.80 5.66 -1.66
N TRP A 651 -15.97 6.77 -2.37
CA TRP A 651 -16.36 8.05 -1.74
C TRP A 651 -17.81 7.97 -1.29
N ASP A 652 -18.25 8.81 -0.35
CA ASP A 652 -19.67 8.82 0.00
C ASP A 652 -20.51 9.36 -1.18
N GLY A 653 -21.60 8.66 -1.47
CA GLY A 653 -22.56 9.06 -2.51
C GLY A 653 -23.57 10.08 -1.98
N SER A 654 -24.32 10.73 -2.87
CA SER A 654 -25.41 11.65 -2.49
C SER A 654 -26.45 10.94 -1.60
N GLY A 655 -26.31 11.09 -0.27
CA GLY A 655 -27.20 10.50 0.73
C GLY A 655 -26.89 9.05 1.13
N ARG A 656 -25.78 8.45 0.68
CA ARG A 656 -25.41 7.05 1.00
C ARG A 656 -24.03 6.98 1.63
N LYS A 657 -23.97 6.53 2.90
CA LYS A 657 -22.73 6.23 3.62
C LYS A 657 -22.15 4.90 3.15
N GLN A 658 -21.00 4.90 2.49
CA GLN A 658 -20.41 3.71 1.87
C GLN A 658 -18.89 3.58 2.05
N ARG A 659 -18.29 4.45 2.85
CA ARG A 659 -16.87 4.36 3.25
C ARG A 659 -16.63 3.15 4.17
N VAL A 660 -16.10 2.07 3.61
CA VAL A 660 -15.87 0.80 4.33
C VAL A 660 -14.96 0.92 5.56
N ASN A 661 -14.04 1.89 5.56
CA ASN A 661 -13.13 2.09 6.69
C ASN A 661 -13.80 2.70 7.93
N SER A 662 -15.07 3.13 7.84
CA SER A 662 -15.92 3.42 9.00
C SER A 662 -16.13 2.19 9.91
N LEU A 663 -15.91 0.98 9.38
CA LEU A 663 -16.05 -0.27 10.14
C LEU A 663 -14.71 -0.81 10.66
N THR A 664 -13.58 -0.31 10.16
CA THR A 664 -12.26 -0.87 10.45
C THR A 664 -11.63 -0.28 11.70
N SER A 665 -10.80 -1.07 12.37
CA SER A 665 -10.10 -0.68 13.59
C SER A 665 -8.87 0.17 13.31
N ASN A 666 -8.58 1.11 14.20
CA ASN A 666 -7.34 1.88 14.23
C ASN A 666 -6.22 1.22 15.06
N ARG A 667 -6.44 -0.03 15.53
CA ARG A 667 -5.41 -0.83 16.19
C ARG A 667 -4.21 -1.03 15.25
N LEU A 668 -3.03 -1.09 15.86
CA LEU A 668 -1.80 -1.37 15.17
C LEU A 668 -1.53 -2.89 15.14
N SER A 669 -0.90 -3.35 14.07
CA SER A 669 -0.45 -4.74 13.94
C SER A 669 0.62 -5.12 14.98
N ASP A 670 0.82 -6.43 15.14
CA ASP A 670 1.82 -7.09 16.00
C ASP A 670 3.24 -6.53 15.89
N MET A 671 3.61 -6.04 14.72
CA MET A 671 4.87 -5.35 14.48
C MET A 671 4.74 -4.33 13.35
N GLY A 672 5.68 -3.39 13.27
CA GLY A 672 5.74 -2.40 12.20
C GLY A 672 4.67 -1.31 12.25
N ASN A 673 3.86 -1.25 13.33
CA ASN A 673 2.84 -0.23 13.55
C ASN A 673 1.85 -0.07 12.37
N GLY A 674 1.54 -1.17 11.67
CA GLY A 674 0.72 -1.17 10.46
C GLY A 674 -0.79 -1.23 10.71
N ALA A 675 -1.57 -1.04 9.65
CA ALA A 675 -3.03 -1.06 9.69
C ALA A 675 -3.62 -2.47 9.83
N THR A 676 -4.75 -2.60 10.52
CA THR A 676 -5.48 -3.85 10.78
C THR A 676 -6.84 -3.91 10.08
N PHE A 677 -6.91 -3.47 8.81
CA PHE A 677 -8.16 -3.33 8.04
C PHE A 677 -9.01 -4.61 7.95
N PHE A 678 -8.40 -5.78 8.05
CA PHE A 678 -9.04 -7.09 7.89
C PHE A 678 -9.22 -7.83 9.23
N SER A 679 -9.07 -7.12 10.35
CA SER A 679 -9.33 -7.58 11.72
C SER A 679 -10.58 -6.91 12.32
N ALA A 680 -11.60 -6.70 11.52
CA ALA A 680 -12.87 -6.14 11.96
C ALA A 680 -13.96 -7.21 11.90
N THR A 681 -14.89 -7.11 12.85
CA THR A 681 -16.13 -7.87 12.88
C THR A 681 -17.32 -6.93 12.70
N VAL A 682 -18.39 -7.45 12.13
CA VAL A 682 -19.60 -6.69 11.81
C VAL A 682 -20.85 -7.53 12.02
N GLU A 683 -21.98 -6.84 12.07
CA GLU A 683 -23.30 -7.43 11.81
C GLU A 683 -23.92 -6.81 10.56
N VAL A 684 -24.84 -7.56 9.94
CA VAL A 684 -25.51 -7.24 8.68
C VAL A 684 -27.00 -7.47 8.83
N LYS A 685 -27.81 -6.55 8.29
CA LYS A 685 -29.27 -6.71 8.21
C LYS A 685 -29.79 -6.16 6.90
N ARG A 686 -30.88 -6.74 6.43
CA ARG A 686 -31.68 -6.19 5.34
C ARG A 686 -32.32 -4.86 5.77
N GLN A 687 -32.32 -3.88 4.87
CA GLN A 687 -33.03 -2.62 5.06
C GLN A 687 -34.55 -2.79 4.98
#